data_AF-A0A8H4MDW0-F1
#
_entry.id   AF-A0A8H4MDW0-F1
#
_cell.length_a   1.000
_cell.length_b   1.000
_cell.length_c   1.000
_cell.angle_alpha   90.00
_cell.angle_beta   90.00
_cell.angle_gamma   90.00
#
_symmetry.space_group_name_H-M   'P 1'
#
loop_
_entity.id
_entity.type
_entity.pdbx_description
1 polymer ?
#
loop_
_entity_poly.entity_id
_entity_poly.type
_entity_poly.pdbx_seq_one_letter_code
_entity_poly.pdbx_strand_id
1 'polypeptide(L)'
;MATPPRIFLTGASGYIGGDVLHALRSAHPEYSISTLVRDPKKAALLSQAYPNVQVICGDLDSTSLIEEEARQADVVVHTASSSHIESVKAIARGLAKRSDPGYWLQISGASVLSIADIVRGTYGEGTDKIFGDVDDANAVRDIIRQNATRRVVDNFILNLTGPKTALVFPPIIYGRGRGIIKQRSIQIPELARVTIETGRAIQVGKAESTWSNVHISDVSDLFVKLVEKAVQKETGENLWNQEGLYFPGNSMLSFKGISELLAQTAHRLGLIESPLVSEIDHVEADKLSPHGAVLWGTNARQNSQRARKLLGSINASLAEIDLRTRDIDNPPTGDIVVGPFAVLGLPTPESQRGDNVVHQQAEQDEPDSISVESEAHLAQPISPPVIEDSSEAIGPLTTFAQSSFISDSVCHFDDFLHWSDLLGCSPDALGWNPAPISNDMNLGTNITALGTEFEIDPMPFDGPANVGSFSLAPDGDGSMQTTGPTEMASTLLHAASLAEAPFLFKHFHDNVIPQTMPMPLGKKSPWKILNVPAAMVTYSDLTILGSQNINHARQANLYGLLACSAIHLSTYPSAPSSDAAQHWQGTAENLFEQAREHMQLSIKYETQEPKGAKYKDQLMAICCLTEYAILSGQQHYARGFLINAEYILRMRGLPKRRISPKARLLHHVYTWLRLVGESTYVLHDYQPSASFIEALNSDFRPRQPDPRNQVRSEADQKVPQLDDFLRLEAHHSDSDLNIDDPKDQETGLHDIHLQDSRNFSDTLYKQIYGIPETWLTLISQTTRLANVMETFRVARQSQKKASLEAWETLHRRSEHLENMICSFVLRHNRRVRSKHLDSSKPHEPMLRALNGALLIFFYRRVRQVHPAVLAGHVDDVITALADFQKAVPAEHPMSPATAWPMFIAGCEALTASKRDAVLQFFNRAESICRFPIFQTAREILTDVWNQQDQHLETNRRDPMPTWITIVRQKNLWPLFC
;
A
#
# COMPACT_ATOMS: atom_id res chain seq x y z
N MET A 1 17.93 19.79 -33.54
CA MET A 1 18.14 18.92 -32.36
C MET A 1 17.76 19.75 -31.14
N ALA A 2 16.99 19.21 -30.19
CA ALA A 2 16.71 19.94 -28.95
C ALA A 2 18.00 20.05 -28.12
N THR A 3 18.21 21.19 -27.46
CA THR A 3 19.31 21.34 -26.49
C THR A 3 19.07 20.44 -25.29
N PRO A 4 20.08 19.72 -24.77
CA PRO A 4 19.90 18.85 -23.61
C PRO A 4 19.56 19.70 -22.38
N PRO A 5 18.63 19.26 -21.52
CA PRO A 5 18.27 19.97 -20.29
C PRO A 5 19.49 20.21 -19.39
N ARG A 6 19.57 21.43 -18.83
CA ARG A 6 20.66 21.85 -17.95
C ARG A 6 20.24 21.77 -16.49
N ILE A 7 20.96 20.96 -15.71
CA ILE A 7 20.73 20.75 -14.29
C ILE A 7 21.90 21.35 -13.50
N PHE A 8 21.64 22.29 -12.61
CA PHE A 8 22.66 22.80 -11.68
C PHE A 8 22.46 22.17 -10.30
N LEU A 9 23.37 21.28 -9.90
CA LEU A 9 23.32 20.54 -8.64
C LEU A 9 24.39 21.02 -7.66
N THR A 10 23.95 21.56 -6.53
CA THR A 10 24.85 21.88 -5.41
C THR A 10 24.78 20.80 -4.35
N GLY A 11 25.90 20.49 -3.70
CA GLY A 11 25.97 19.44 -2.67
C GLY A 11 26.35 18.06 -3.18
N ALA A 12 26.84 17.95 -4.42
CA ALA A 12 27.24 16.69 -5.08
C ALA A 12 28.31 15.84 -4.34
N SER A 13 29.03 16.42 -3.37
CA SER A 13 29.97 15.69 -2.49
C SER A 13 29.37 15.29 -1.13
N GLY A 14 28.12 15.67 -0.84
CA GLY A 14 27.36 15.29 0.34
C GLY A 14 26.68 13.93 0.19
N TYR A 15 26.05 13.45 1.27
CA TYR A 15 25.37 12.15 1.30
C TYR A 15 24.15 12.10 0.37
N ILE A 16 23.25 13.10 0.48
CA ILE A 16 22.06 13.21 -0.37
C ILE A 16 22.45 13.62 -1.79
N GLY A 17 23.14 14.75 -1.95
CA GLY A 17 23.51 15.27 -3.28
C GLY A 17 24.41 14.35 -4.09
N GLY A 18 25.28 13.56 -3.45
CA GLY A 18 26.09 12.55 -4.14
C GLY A 18 25.28 11.36 -4.63
N ASP A 19 24.25 10.93 -3.90
CA ASP A 19 23.33 9.87 -4.34
C ASP A 19 22.36 10.37 -5.42
N VAL A 20 21.88 11.61 -5.29
CA VAL A 20 21.09 12.30 -6.34
C VAL A 20 21.88 12.45 -7.65
N LEU A 21 23.17 12.82 -7.58
CA LEU A 21 24.04 12.87 -8.77
C LEU A 21 24.15 11.48 -9.43
N HIS A 22 24.37 10.44 -8.62
CA HIS A 22 24.46 9.07 -9.10
C HIS A 22 23.16 8.61 -9.77
N ALA A 23 22.01 8.87 -9.14
CA ALA A 23 20.69 8.49 -9.64
C ALA A 23 20.36 9.23 -10.94
N LEU A 24 20.48 10.57 -10.98
CA LEU A 24 20.25 11.39 -12.18
C LEU A 24 21.15 10.95 -13.35
N ARG A 25 22.43 10.69 -13.09
CA ARG A 25 23.38 10.27 -14.13
C ARG A 25 23.12 8.86 -14.66
N SER A 26 22.52 7.99 -13.85
CA SER A 26 22.15 6.62 -14.22
C SER A 26 20.84 6.56 -14.99
N ALA A 27 19.85 7.38 -14.61
CA ALA A 27 18.56 7.48 -15.29
C ALA A 27 18.63 8.28 -16.61
N HIS A 28 19.29 9.45 -16.57
CA HIS A 28 19.34 10.41 -17.67
C HIS A 28 20.78 10.73 -18.10
N PRO A 29 21.44 9.81 -18.83
CA PRO A 29 22.77 10.06 -19.37
C PRO A 29 22.83 11.22 -20.40
N GLU A 30 21.70 11.68 -20.91
CA GLU A 30 21.57 12.79 -21.85
C GLU A 30 21.50 14.19 -21.20
N TYR A 31 21.26 14.29 -19.88
CA TYR A 31 21.20 15.59 -19.21
C TYR A 31 22.59 16.19 -18.97
N SER A 32 22.67 17.52 -19.14
CA SER A 32 23.88 18.32 -18.91
C SER A 32 23.89 18.78 -17.45
N ILE A 33 24.74 18.18 -16.60
CA ILE A 33 24.78 18.48 -15.17
C ILE A 33 26.02 19.31 -14.84
N SER A 34 25.85 20.51 -14.28
CA SER A 34 26.91 21.26 -13.60
C SER A 34 26.79 21.08 -12.09
N THR A 35 27.94 21.01 -11.39
CA THR A 35 27.98 20.78 -9.94
C THR A 35 28.92 21.72 -9.21
N LEU A 36 28.47 22.27 -8.07
CA LEU A 36 29.28 23.15 -7.23
C LEU A 36 30.02 22.34 -6.16
N VAL A 37 31.36 22.46 -6.11
CA VAL A 37 32.23 21.73 -5.17
C VAL A 37 33.33 22.64 -4.62
N ARG A 38 33.33 22.85 -3.30
CA ARG A 38 34.33 23.71 -2.60
C ARG A 38 35.74 23.13 -2.59
N ASP A 39 35.86 21.82 -2.43
CA ASP A 39 37.13 21.13 -2.18
C ASP A 39 37.73 20.61 -3.50
N PRO A 40 38.90 21.11 -3.94
CA PRO A 40 39.53 20.69 -5.20
C PRO A 40 39.86 19.19 -5.28
N LYS A 41 40.10 18.51 -4.14
CA LYS A 41 40.35 17.06 -4.12
C LYS A 41 39.07 16.29 -4.39
N LYS A 42 37.96 16.68 -3.76
CA LYS A 42 36.63 16.10 -4.01
C LYS A 42 36.16 16.41 -5.44
N ALA A 43 36.49 17.61 -5.96
CA ALA A 43 36.21 17.99 -7.34
C ALA A 43 36.93 17.08 -8.34
N ALA A 44 38.23 16.84 -8.16
CA ALA A 44 39.01 15.94 -9.01
C ALA A 44 38.45 14.49 -9.02
N LEU A 45 38.08 13.96 -7.84
CA LEU A 45 37.45 12.63 -7.73
C LEU A 45 36.11 12.55 -8.47
N LEU A 46 35.28 13.59 -8.38
CA LEU A 46 34.00 13.67 -9.10
C LEU A 46 34.21 13.79 -10.61
N SER A 47 35.15 14.62 -11.07
CA SER A 47 35.49 14.75 -12.50
C SER A 47 36.05 13.45 -13.10
N GLN A 48 36.85 12.71 -12.35
CA GLN A 48 37.41 11.42 -12.80
C GLN A 48 36.31 10.36 -12.99
N ALA A 49 35.35 10.30 -12.07
CA ALA A 49 34.30 9.29 -12.09
C ALA A 49 33.08 9.67 -12.95
N TYR A 50 32.85 10.96 -13.16
CA TYR A 50 31.78 11.48 -14.00
C TYR A 50 32.32 12.46 -15.07
N PRO A 51 32.99 11.98 -16.14
CA PRO A 51 33.62 12.85 -17.14
C PRO A 51 32.65 13.81 -17.88
N ASN A 52 31.36 13.48 -17.88
CA ASN A 52 30.30 14.26 -18.52
C ASN A 52 29.59 15.24 -17.55
N VAL A 53 30.11 15.41 -16.33
CA VAL A 53 29.57 16.34 -15.32
C VAL A 53 30.55 17.51 -15.18
N GLN A 54 30.05 18.73 -15.39
CA GLN A 54 30.87 19.94 -15.25
C GLN A 54 31.04 20.24 -13.76
N VAL A 55 32.24 20.00 -13.22
CA VAL A 55 32.55 20.32 -11.82
C VAL A 55 33.09 21.75 -11.75
N ILE A 56 32.43 22.57 -10.94
CA ILE A 56 32.72 23.99 -10.76
C ILE A 56 33.25 24.21 -9.35
N CYS A 57 34.48 24.74 -9.27
CA CYS A 57 35.14 25.03 -8.01
C CYS A 57 34.56 26.30 -7.39
N GLY A 58 33.90 26.16 -6.24
CA GLY A 58 33.28 27.27 -5.52
C GLY A 58 32.51 26.79 -4.29
N ASP A 59 32.17 27.72 -3.40
CA ASP A 59 31.45 27.49 -2.16
C ASP A 59 30.07 28.18 -2.16
N LEU A 60 29.36 28.15 -1.04
CA LEU A 60 28.01 28.73 -0.96
C LEU A 60 28.02 30.27 -0.89
N ASP A 61 29.15 30.87 -0.54
CA ASP A 61 29.39 32.32 -0.53
C ASP A 61 29.78 32.87 -1.91
N SER A 62 30.10 31.98 -2.87
CA SER A 62 30.37 32.27 -4.29
C SER A 62 29.10 32.71 -5.05
N THR A 63 28.35 33.66 -4.50
CA THR A 63 27.00 34.06 -4.91
C THR A 63 26.90 34.50 -6.37
N SER A 64 27.89 35.22 -6.92
CA SER A 64 27.89 35.62 -8.33
C SER A 64 27.98 34.42 -9.29
N LEU A 65 28.69 33.36 -8.90
CA LEU A 65 28.83 32.13 -9.67
C LEU A 65 27.56 31.27 -9.56
N ILE A 66 27.00 31.15 -8.35
CA ILE A 66 25.71 30.48 -8.11
C ILE A 66 24.58 31.14 -8.91
N GLU A 67 24.55 32.47 -8.95
CA GLU A 67 23.56 33.25 -9.68
C GLU A 67 23.66 33.04 -11.20
N GLU A 68 24.88 32.98 -11.74
CA GLU A 68 25.11 32.75 -13.17
C GLU A 68 24.78 31.30 -13.59
N GLU A 69 25.18 30.30 -12.81
CA GLU A 69 24.82 28.90 -13.08
C GLU A 69 23.31 28.66 -12.95
N ALA A 70 22.66 29.22 -11.92
CA ALA A 70 21.21 29.15 -11.76
C ALA A 70 20.44 29.87 -12.88
N ARG A 71 21.00 30.95 -13.45
CA ARG A 71 20.44 31.61 -14.64
C ARG A 71 20.46 30.69 -15.86
N GLN A 72 21.53 29.92 -16.03
CA GLN A 72 21.69 29.01 -17.17
C GLN A 72 20.92 27.68 -17.02
N ALA A 73 20.64 27.23 -15.80
CA ALA A 73 19.98 25.96 -15.52
C ALA A 73 18.46 25.99 -15.75
N ASP A 74 17.92 24.91 -16.32
CA ASP A 74 16.49 24.68 -16.43
C ASP A 74 15.90 24.16 -15.10
N VAL A 75 16.70 23.36 -14.38
CA VAL A 75 16.38 22.86 -13.03
C VAL A 75 17.57 23.07 -12.11
N VAL A 76 17.34 23.73 -10.97
CA VAL A 76 18.31 23.85 -9.88
C VAL A 76 17.99 22.84 -8.79
N VAL A 77 18.98 22.06 -8.37
CA VAL A 77 18.86 21.08 -7.29
C VAL A 77 19.77 21.51 -6.14
N HIS A 78 19.20 22.11 -5.11
CA HIS A 78 19.94 22.61 -3.94
C HIS A 78 19.92 21.59 -2.82
N THR A 79 20.98 20.77 -2.72
CA THR A 79 21.17 19.79 -1.63
C THR A 79 22.34 20.13 -0.70
N ALA A 80 22.98 21.29 -0.89
CA ALA A 80 24.17 21.70 -0.14
C ALA A 80 23.88 22.23 1.26
N SER A 81 22.75 22.94 1.46
CA SER A 81 22.34 23.46 2.76
C SER A 81 20.83 23.73 2.81
N SER A 82 20.28 23.62 4.01
CA SER A 82 18.92 24.02 4.41
C SER A 82 18.88 25.30 5.25
N SER A 83 20.05 25.90 5.56
CA SER A 83 20.16 27.10 6.40
C SER A 83 20.90 28.27 5.73
N HIS A 84 21.64 28.03 4.65
CA HIS A 84 22.49 29.04 4.01
C HIS A 84 21.69 29.97 3.08
N ILE A 85 21.25 31.12 3.61
CA ILE A 85 20.33 32.02 2.91
C ILE A 85 20.94 32.77 1.72
N GLU A 86 22.24 33.07 1.70
CA GLU A 86 22.83 33.86 0.61
C GLU A 86 22.97 33.07 -0.71
N SER A 87 23.24 31.77 -0.65
CA SER A 87 23.20 30.89 -1.84
C SER A 87 21.77 30.75 -2.37
N VAL A 88 20.78 30.68 -1.48
CA VAL A 88 19.35 30.63 -1.82
C VAL A 88 18.91 31.93 -2.49
N LYS A 89 19.29 33.10 -1.94
CA LYS A 89 19.08 34.41 -2.61
C LYS A 89 19.76 34.49 -3.98
N ALA A 90 20.98 33.95 -4.12
CA ALA A 90 21.69 33.93 -5.39
C ALA A 90 20.98 33.06 -6.46
N ILE A 91 20.51 31.87 -6.08
CA ILE A 91 19.68 31.01 -6.94
C ILE A 91 18.42 31.76 -7.38
N ALA A 92 17.73 32.40 -6.44
CA ALA A 92 16.52 33.17 -6.74
C ALA A 92 16.77 34.31 -7.75
N ARG A 93 17.84 35.09 -7.58
CA ARG A 93 18.23 36.14 -8.54
C ARG A 93 18.61 35.59 -9.92
N GLY A 94 19.26 34.43 -9.97
CA GLY A 94 19.60 33.76 -11.23
C GLY A 94 18.37 33.30 -11.98
N LEU A 95 17.46 32.59 -11.30
CA LEU A 95 16.20 32.11 -11.86
C LEU A 95 15.25 33.26 -12.27
N ALA A 96 15.20 34.35 -11.51
CA ALA A 96 14.40 35.53 -11.84
C ALA A 96 14.87 36.29 -13.10
N LYS A 97 16.10 36.04 -13.57
CA LYS A 97 16.66 36.60 -14.82
C LYS A 97 16.36 35.75 -16.07
N ARG A 98 15.61 34.66 -15.93
CA ARG A 98 15.19 33.80 -17.06
C ARG A 98 13.89 34.30 -17.69
N SER A 99 13.73 34.08 -18.99
CA SER A 99 12.46 34.32 -19.72
C SER A 99 11.41 33.25 -19.41
N ASP A 100 11.86 32.02 -19.19
CA ASP A 100 11.04 30.85 -18.87
C ASP A 100 11.11 30.58 -17.36
N PRO A 101 10.00 30.19 -16.72
CA PRO A 101 10.00 29.82 -15.30
C PRO A 101 10.92 28.61 -15.08
N GLY A 102 12.08 28.84 -14.45
CA GLY A 102 12.97 27.76 -14.04
C GLY A 102 12.44 27.01 -12.83
N TYR A 103 12.90 25.77 -12.66
CA TYR A 103 12.47 24.88 -11.59
C TYR A 103 13.55 24.80 -10.50
N TRP A 104 13.13 24.66 -9.24
CA TRP A 104 14.04 24.59 -8.09
C TRP A 104 13.58 23.56 -7.07
N LEU A 105 14.40 22.51 -6.91
CA LEU A 105 14.24 21.50 -5.88
C LEU A 105 15.17 21.83 -4.70
N GLN A 106 14.58 22.08 -3.53
CA GLN A 106 15.28 22.52 -2.32
C GLN A 106 15.23 21.42 -1.26
N ILE A 107 16.40 21.07 -0.71
CA ILE A 107 16.46 20.21 0.47
C ILE A 107 16.06 20.98 1.74
N SER A 108 15.25 20.36 2.56
CA SER A 108 14.90 20.79 3.90
C SER A 108 15.07 19.62 4.89
N GLY A 109 14.60 19.76 6.13
CA GLY A 109 14.71 18.72 7.16
C GLY A 109 13.43 18.56 7.98
N ALA A 110 13.04 17.31 8.26
CA ALA A 110 11.81 16.98 8.97
C ALA A 110 11.74 17.50 10.43
N SER A 111 12.85 17.99 10.98
CA SER A 111 12.91 18.72 12.26
C SER A 111 12.01 19.96 12.33
N VAL A 112 11.44 20.43 11.20
CA VAL A 112 10.32 21.38 11.21
C VAL A 112 9.14 20.88 12.04
N LEU A 113 8.88 19.56 12.03
CA LEU A 113 7.81 18.93 12.79
C LEU A 113 8.17 18.79 14.28
N SER A 114 9.46 18.81 14.62
CA SER A 114 9.98 18.76 16.01
C SER A 114 9.93 20.10 16.74
N ILE A 115 9.55 21.19 16.07
CA ILE A 115 9.62 22.54 16.67
C ILE A 115 8.77 22.66 17.94
N ALA A 116 7.61 22.00 17.99
CA ALA A 116 6.76 22.00 19.18
C ALA A 116 7.47 21.38 20.40
N ASP A 117 8.19 20.26 20.20
CA ASP A 117 8.92 19.57 21.25
C ASP A 117 10.11 20.41 21.74
N ILE A 118 10.84 21.03 20.80
CA ILE A 118 11.99 21.90 21.09
C ILE A 118 11.57 23.14 21.89
N VAL A 119 10.42 23.74 21.56
CA VAL A 119 9.89 24.92 22.27
C VAL A 119 9.34 24.56 23.65
N ARG A 120 8.78 23.35 23.83
CA ARG A 120 8.22 22.88 25.11
C ARG A 120 9.24 22.18 26.01
N GLY A 121 10.39 21.78 25.48
CA GLY A 121 11.40 20.99 26.20
C GLY A 121 11.01 19.53 26.44
N THR A 122 10.02 18.99 25.73
CA THR A 122 9.43 17.65 25.93
C THR A 122 10.28 16.55 25.29
N TYR A 123 11.59 16.55 25.57
CA TYR A 123 12.53 15.61 24.98
C TYR A 123 12.35 14.19 25.55
N GLY A 124 12.27 13.19 24.67
CA GLY A 124 12.05 11.79 25.04
C GLY A 124 10.58 11.38 25.13
N GLU A 125 9.64 12.34 25.05
CA GLU A 125 8.20 12.09 25.05
C GLU A 125 7.68 11.76 23.65
N GLY A 126 6.68 10.87 23.57
CA GLY A 126 5.98 10.54 22.33
C GLY A 126 4.85 11.53 22.02
N THR A 127 4.54 11.71 20.74
CA THR A 127 3.35 12.43 20.30
C THR A 127 2.56 11.63 19.27
N ASP A 128 1.22 11.69 19.35
CA ASP A 128 0.32 11.11 18.36
C ASP A 128 0.12 12.00 17.12
N LYS A 129 0.63 13.24 17.14
CA LYS A 129 0.51 14.13 15.99
C LYS A 129 1.39 13.64 14.83
N ILE A 130 0.72 13.30 13.73
CA ILE A 130 1.32 13.04 12.41
C ILE A 130 0.97 14.23 11.50
N PHE A 131 1.89 14.59 10.61
CA PHE A 131 1.67 15.63 9.60
C PHE A 131 1.69 15.07 8.18
N GLY A 132 0.65 15.34 7.39
CA GLY A 132 0.60 15.11 5.94
C GLY A 132 1.28 16.21 5.11
N ASP A 133 1.88 15.84 3.97
CA ASP A 133 2.36 16.80 2.95
C ASP A 133 1.25 17.30 2.00
N VAL A 134 0.01 16.83 2.20
CA VAL A 134 -1.22 17.37 1.58
C VAL A 134 -2.18 17.86 2.67
N ASP A 135 -2.66 16.98 3.56
CA ASP A 135 -3.77 17.29 4.48
C ASP A 135 -3.38 18.35 5.53
N ASP A 136 -2.16 18.26 6.06
CA ASP A 136 -1.60 19.22 7.03
C ASP A 136 -0.71 20.29 6.38
N ALA A 137 -0.70 20.41 5.05
CA ALA A 137 0.23 21.29 4.33
C ALA A 137 0.17 22.75 4.82
N ASN A 138 -1.03 23.25 5.13
CA ASN A 138 -1.19 24.58 5.74
C ASN A 138 -0.56 24.68 7.14
N ALA A 139 -0.78 23.70 8.01
CA ALA A 139 -0.17 23.68 9.34
C ALA A 139 1.37 23.64 9.27
N VAL A 140 1.93 22.92 8.31
CA VAL A 140 3.38 22.89 8.06
C VAL A 140 3.90 24.25 7.59
N ARG A 141 3.19 24.93 6.67
CA ARG A 141 3.53 26.31 6.24
C ARG A 141 3.45 27.29 7.40
N ASP A 142 2.46 27.15 8.28
CA ASP A 142 2.29 28.05 9.42
C ASP A 142 3.34 27.82 10.50
N ILE A 143 3.75 26.57 10.77
CA ILE A 143 4.92 26.27 11.61
C ILE A 143 6.18 26.94 11.04
N ILE A 144 6.41 26.88 9.72
CA ILE A 144 7.55 27.53 9.06
C ILE A 144 7.49 29.06 9.21
N ARG A 145 6.32 29.67 8.97
CA ARG A 145 6.11 31.14 9.09
C ARG A 145 6.31 31.64 10.53
N GLN A 146 5.71 30.95 11.50
CA GLN A 146 5.85 31.27 12.93
C GLN A 146 7.31 31.15 13.41
N ASN A 147 8.13 30.34 12.72
CA ASN A 147 9.54 30.11 13.02
C ASN A 147 10.46 30.64 11.92
N ALA A 148 10.06 31.70 11.21
CA ALA A 148 10.78 32.23 10.05
C ALA A 148 12.27 32.54 10.31
N THR A 149 12.65 32.92 11.54
CA THR A 149 14.06 33.16 11.94
C THR A 149 14.87 31.87 12.11
N ARG A 150 14.23 30.73 12.39
CA ARG A 150 14.85 29.40 12.51
C ARG A 150 14.76 28.59 11.20
N ARG A 151 13.76 28.87 10.36
CA ARG A 151 13.52 28.21 9.06
C ARG A 151 13.63 29.21 7.90
N VAL A 152 14.70 30.03 7.92
CA VAL A 152 14.90 31.15 6.99
C VAL A 152 14.80 30.74 5.52
N VAL A 153 15.41 29.62 5.14
CA VAL A 153 15.38 29.10 3.76
C VAL A 153 13.97 28.62 3.38
N ASP A 154 13.34 27.77 4.19
CA ASP A 154 11.98 27.29 3.90
C ASP A 154 10.98 28.45 3.77
N ASN A 155 11.04 29.41 4.71
CA ASN A 155 10.18 30.59 4.69
C ASN A 155 10.48 31.49 3.48
N PHE A 156 11.74 31.64 3.07
CA PHE A 156 12.07 32.36 1.84
C PHE A 156 11.47 31.67 0.60
N ILE A 157 11.59 30.34 0.49
CA ILE A 157 11.03 29.56 -0.63
C ILE A 157 9.50 29.61 -0.68
N LEU A 158 8.82 29.54 0.47
CA LEU A 158 7.36 29.65 0.56
C LEU A 158 6.80 31.01 0.13
N ASN A 159 7.62 32.06 0.21
CA ASN A 159 7.25 33.42 -0.18
C ASN A 159 7.82 33.83 -1.56
N LEU A 160 8.52 32.92 -2.26
CA LEU A 160 9.16 33.21 -3.53
C LEU A 160 8.16 33.14 -4.70
N THR A 161 8.15 34.19 -5.53
CA THR A 161 7.37 34.28 -6.76
C THR A 161 8.27 34.19 -7.99
N GLY A 162 7.80 33.59 -9.08
CA GLY A 162 8.57 33.38 -10.31
C GLY A 162 8.87 31.90 -10.59
N PRO A 163 9.96 31.32 -10.03
CA PRO A 163 10.34 29.94 -10.30
C PRO A 163 9.35 28.92 -9.69
N LYS A 164 9.33 27.71 -10.25
CA LYS A 164 8.54 26.59 -9.74
C LYS A 164 9.35 25.84 -8.68
N THR A 165 8.97 25.98 -7.41
CA THR A 165 9.74 25.46 -6.27
C THR A 165 9.15 24.15 -5.70
N ALA A 166 10.01 23.28 -5.16
CA ALA A 166 9.64 22.12 -4.37
C ALA A 166 10.57 21.98 -3.15
N LEU A 167 9.99 21.84 -1.96
CA LEU A 167 10.67 21.62 -0.67
C LEU A 167 10.52 20.15 -0.27
N VAL A 168 11.65 19.43 -0.19
CA VAL A 168 11.70 18.04 0.25
C VAL A 168 12.19 17.97 1.70
N PHE A 169 11.45 17.30 2.59
CA PHE A 169 11.79 17.21 4.02
C PHE A 169 12.09 15.76 4.42
N PRO A 170 13.28 15.20 4.17
CA PRO A 170 13.59 13.86 4.65
C PRO A 170 13.61 13.78 6.18
N PRO A 171 13.15 12.66 6.76
CA PRO A 171 13.26 12.36 8.18
C PRO A 171 14.55 11.53 8.42
N ILE A 172 14.52 10.44 9.20
CA ILE A 172 15.70 9.58 9.35
C ILE A 172 16.04 8.94 7.99
N ILE A 173 17.14 9.38 7.36
CA ILE A 173 17.67 8.75 6.16
C ILE A 173 18.64 7.63 6.55
N TYR A 174 18.37 6.41 6.09
CA TYR A 174 19.23 5.24 6.29
C TYR A 174 19.71 4.64 4.97
N GLY A 175 20.55 3.61 5.06
CA GLY A 175 21.19 2.98 3.91
C GLY A 175 22.64 3.39 3.70
N ARG A 176 23.25 2.86 2.64
CA ARG A 176 24.57 3.25 2.16
C ARG A 176 24.41 4.03 0.87
N GLY A 177 24.93 5.25 0.83
CA GLY A 177 24.91 6.10 -0.36
C GLY A 177 25.79 5.53 -1.48
N ARG A 178 25.32 5.67 -2.72
CA ARG A 178 25.99 5.32 -3.98
C ARG A 178 26.87 6.46 -4.51
N GLY A 179 26.69 7.67 -3.96
CA GLY A 179 27.60 8.79 -4.16
C GLY A 179 29.05 8.45 -3.80
N ILE A 180 30.01 9.08 -4.48
CA ILE A 180 31.42 8.63 -4.45
C ILE A 180 32.18 9.17 -3.23
N ILE A 181 31.76 10.31 -2.68
CA ILE A 181 32.46 11.00 -1.59
C ILE A 181 31.90 10.63 -0.21
N LYS A 182 30.60 10.84 0.03
CA LYS A 182 29.94 10.53 1.31
C LYS A 182 28.88 9.44 1.13
N GLN A 183 29.02 8.35 1.88
CA GLN A 183 28.15 7.16 1.80
C GLN A 183 27.44 6.79 3.10
N ARG A 184 27.65 7.57 4.18
CA ARG A 184 27.15 7.31 5.55
C ARG A 184 26.19 8.43 5.95
N SER A 185 25.05 8.07 6.55
CA SER A 185 24.11 9.02 7.18
C SER A 185 24.62 9.48 8.55
N ILE A 186 23.80 10.26 9.29
CA ILE A 186 24.22 10.93 10.54
C ILE A 186 23.53 10.33 11.77
N GLN A 187 22.21 10.47 11.88
CA GLN A 187 21.44 10.30 13.13
C GLN A 187 21.62 8.96 13.86
N ILE A 188 21.39 7.82 13.18
CA ILE A 188 21.64 6.47 13.73
C ILE A 188 23.16 6.20 13.85
N PRO A 189 23.99 6.49 12.83
CA PRO A 189 25.44 6.36 12.94
C PRO A 189 26.13 7.12 14.07
N GLU A 190 25.54 8.23 14.53
CA GLU A 190 26.04 9.07 15.62
C GLU A 190 25.63 8.51 16.99
N LEU A 191 24.38 8.04 17.13
CA LEU A 191 23.96 7.26 18.29
C LEU A 191 24.81 6.00 18.48
N ALA A 192 25.19 5.35 17.36
CA ALA A 192 26.12 4.23 17.34
C ALA A 192 27.54 4.62 17.76
N ARG A 193 28.05 5.79 17.32
CA ARG A 193 29.35 6.32 17.77
C ARG A 193 29.36 6.51 19.29
N VAL A 194 28.36 7.21 19.83
CA VAL A 194 28.24 7.46 21.28
C VAL A 194 28.08 6.16 22.07
N THR A 195 27.31 5.19 21.56
CA THR A 195 27.16 3.88 22.21
C THR A 195 28.49 3.14 22.34
N ILE A 196 29.32 3.17 21.29
CA ILE A 196 30.63 2.52 21.29
C ILE A 196 31.63 3.27 22.18
N GLU A 197 31.69 4.60 22.10
CA GLU A 197 32.63 5.41 22.88
C GLU A 197 32.33 5.44 24.38
N THR A 198 31.05 5.42 24.77
CA THR A 198 30.64 5.41 26.18
C THR A 198 30.55 4.01 26.79
N GLY A 199 30.70 2.95 25.99
CA GLY A 199 30.57 1.55 26.43
C GLY A 199 29.15 1.13 26.82
N ARG A 200 28.13 1.99 26.62
CA ARG A 200 26.73 1.75 26.97
C ARG A 200 25.79 2.33 25.90
N ALA A 201 24.68 1.64 25.63
CA ALA A 201 23.63 2.25 24.82
C ALA A 201 22.86 3.30 25.63
N ILE A 202 22.42 4.37 24.98
CA ILE A 202 21.73 5.50 25.59
C ILE A 202 20.37 5.76 24.93
N GLN A 203 19.46 6.39 25.67
CA GLN A 203 18.19 6.91 25.16
C GLN A 203 17.84 8.24 25.84
N VAL A 204 17.21 9.18 25.13
CA VAL A 204 16.81 10.48 25.71
C VAL A 204 15.45 10.35 26.39
N GLY A 205 15.41 10.57 27.70
CA GLY A 205 14.22 10.37 28.52
C GLY A 205 13.60 8.97 28.34
N LYS A 206 12.26 8.92 28.26
CA LYS A 206 11.51 7.67 27.97
C LYS A 206 11.76 7.11 26.57
N ALA A 207 12.31 7.93 25.66
CA ALA A 207 12.54 7.64 24.24
C ALA A 207 11.32 7.12 23.47
N GLU A 208 10.13 7.58 23.88
CA GLU A 208 8.86 7.39 23.18
C GLU A 208 8.78 8.26 21.91
N SER A 209 9.65 9.27 21.82
CA SER A 209 9.80 10.14 20.65
C SER A 209 10.06 9.36 19.37
N THR A 210 9.33 9.71 18.31
CA THR A 210 9.19 8.90 17.10
C THR A 210 9.40 9.72 15.83
N TRP A 211 10.26 9.23 14.93
CA TRP A 211 10.50 9.82 13.62
C TRP A 211 10.09 8.85 12.51
N SER A 212 9.63 9.41 11.38
CA SER A 212 9.59 8.64 10.14
C SER A 212 11.01 8.30 9.65
N ASN A 213 11.13 7.32 8.76
CA ASN A 213 12.39 6.95 8.12
C ASN A 213 12.19 6.65 6.62
N VAL A 214 13.29 6.75 5.87
CA VAL A 214 13.35 6.57 4.42
C VAL A 214 14.73 6.05 4.00
N HIS A 215 14.80 5.20 2.99
CA HIS A 215 16.09 4.78 2.43
C HIS A 215 16.65 5.86 1.51
N ILE A 216 17.98 5.99 1.42
CA ILE A 216 18.64 7.02 0.62
C ILE A 216 18.26 6.97 -0.88
N SER A 217 18.01 5.78 -1.43
CA SER A 217 17.51 5.63 -2.81
C SER A 217 16.18 6.34 -3.02
N ASP A 218 15.23 6.14 -2.11
CA ASP A 218 13.86 6.64 -2.31
C ASP A 218 13.84 8.18 -2.26
N VAL A 219 14.76 8.77 -1.50
CA VAL A 219 15.02 10.22 -1.52
C VAL A 219 15.61 10.64 -2.87
N SER A 220 16.64 9.95 -3.38
CA SER A 220 17.23 10.30 -4.67
C SER A 220 16.26 10.14 -5.84
N ASP A 221 15.45 9.09 -5.80
CA ASP A 221 14.52 8.73 -6.86
C ASP A 221 13.35 9.73 -6.90
N LEU A 222 12.94 10.27 -5.73
CA LEU A 222 12.03 11.41 -5.64
C LEU A 222 12.62 12.66 -6.30
N PHE A 223 13.90 12.97 -6.07
CA PHE A 223 14.58 14.07 -6.77
C PHE A 223 14.67 13.82 -8.28
N VAL A 224 14.94 12.59 -8.73
CA VAL A 224 14.92 12.25 -10.18
C VAL A 224 13.53 12.48 -10.77
N LYS A 225 12.46 11.98 -10.14
CA LYS A 225 11.07 12.18 -10.60
C LYS A 225 10.66 13.65 -10.64
N LEU A 226 11.09 14.44 -9.65
CA LEU A 226 10.88 15.90 -9.66
C LEU A 226 11.67 16.59 -10.79
N VAL A 227 12.90 16.17 -11.09
CA VAL A 227 13.67 16.69 -12.24
C VAL A 227 13.00 16.30 -13.56
N GLU A 228 12.54 15.07 -13.74
CA GLU A 228 11.79 14.64 -14.93
C GLU A 228 10.57 15.53 -15.18
N LYS A 229 9.75 15.76 -14.15
CA LYS A 229 8.56 16.62 -14.22
C LYS A 229 8.88 18.08 -14.53
N ALA A 230 9.98 18.59 -13.98
CA ALA A 230 10.49 19.92 -14.30
C ALA A 230 10.96 20.04 -15.76
N VAL A 231 11.71 19.05 -16.26
CA VAL A 231 12.19 18.99 -17.65
C VAL A 231 11.02 18.85 -18.64
N GLN A 232 9.98 18.11 -18.29
CA GLN A 232 8.73 17.99 -19.06
C GLN A 232 7.89 19.29 -19.04
N LYS A 233 8.32 20.31 -18.29
CA LYS A 233 7.59 21.57 -18.04
C LYS A 233 6.17 21.33 -17.52
N GLU A 234 5.95 20.31 -16.68
CA GLU A 234 4.61 19.96 -16.20
C GLU A 234 4.08 21.05 -15.25
N THR A 235 2.99 21.71 -15.65
CA THR A 235 2.41 22.87 -14.96
C THR A 235 1.31 22.49 -13.95
N GLY A 236 1.13 21.20 -13.64
CA GLY A 236 0.09 20.75 -12.72
C GLY A 236 0.09 21.52 -11.40
N GLU A 237 -1.04 22.10 -11.04
CA GLU A 237 -1.16 23.08 -9.95
C GLU A 237 -0.74 22.51 -8.58
N ASN A 238 -0.76 21.18 -8.44
CA ASN A 238 -0.50 20.44 -7.20
C ASN A 238 0.94 19.92 -7.04
N LEU A 239 1.90 20.35 -7.87
CA LEU A 239 3.30 19.89 -7.80
C LEU A 239 4.32 20.93 -7.30
N TRP A 240 3.97 22.22 -7.32
CA TRP A 240 4.96 23.29 -7.21
C TRP A 240 4.51 24.44 -6.31
N ASN A 241 5.46 25.29 -5.91
CA ASN A 241 5.25 26.50 -5.13
C ASN A 241 4.60 26.20 -3.77
N GLN A 242 3.41 26.75 -3.48
CA GLN A 242 2.72 26.46 -2.21
C GLN A 242 2.53 24.96 -2.04
N GLU A 243 2.05 24.28 -3.08
CA GLU A 243 1.81 22.84 -3.14
C GLU A 243 3.07 22.00 -3.33
N GLY A 244 4.25 22.62 -3.41
CA GLY A 244 5.53 21.92 -3.55
C GLY A 244 6.09 21.33 -2.25
N LEU A 245 5.26 20.87 -1.30
CA LEU A 245 5.73 20.21 -0.08
C LEU A 245 5.79 18.69 -0.28
N TYR A 246 6.93 18.08 0.05
CA TYR A 246 7.17 16.65 -0.13
C TYR A 246 7.77 16.00 1.13
N PHE A 247 7.04 15.05 1.71
CA PHE A 247 7.54 14.18 2.77
C PHE A 247 7.86 12.81 2.16
N PRO A 248 9.11 12.29 2.27
CA PRO A 248 9.47 10.99 1.73
C PRO A 248 9.44 9.86 2.79
N GLY A 249 9.13 10.16 4.06
CA GLY A 249 9.15 9.21 5.18
C GLY A 249 8.01 8.19 5.16
N ASN A 250 8.32 6.90 5.24
CA ASN A 250 7.30 5.85 5.09
C ASN A 250 6.97 5.06 6.36
N SER A 251 7.97 4.50 7.03
CA SER A 251 7.78 3.81 8.30
C SER A 251 8.20 4.71 9.46
N MET A 252 7.66 4.48 10.66
CA MET A 252 7.98 5.23 11.87
C MET A 252 8.73 4.33 12.86
N LEU A 253 9.73 4.86 13.55
CA LEU A 253 10.47 4.17 14.60
C LEU A 253 10.62 5.09 15.82
N SER A 254 10.40 4.54 17.01
CA SER A 254 10.71 5.21 18.27
C SER A 254 12.20 5.10 18.60
N PHE A 255 12.75 6.11 19.26
CA PHE A 255 14.16 6.08 19.66
C PHE A 255 14.48 4.98 20.67
N LYS A 256 13.50 4.58 21.50
CA LYS A 256 13.60 3.38 22.33
C LYS A 256 13.92 2.13 21.50
N GLY A 257 13.14 1.87 20.44
CA GLY A 257 13.35 0.71 19.57
C GLY A 257 14.69 0.76 18.82
N ILE A 258 15.13 1.96 18.39
CA ILE A 258 16.44 2.15 17.76
C ILE A 258 17.57 1.85 18.75
N SER A 259 17.48 2.38 19.98
CA SER A 259 18.49 2.23 21.02
C SER A 259 18.59 0.78 21.51
N GLU A 260 17.46 0.08 21.68
CA GLU A 260 17.41 -1.35 22.02
C GLU A 260 18.06 -2.22 20.93
N LEU A 261 17.77 -1.98 19.64
CA LEU A 261 18.37 -2.70 18.52
C LEU A 261 19.88 -2.44 18.42
N LEU A 262 20.29 -1.20 18.67
CA LEU A 262 21.69 -0.80 18.69
C LEU A 262 22.44 -1.46 19.85
N ALA A 263 21.86 -1.48 21.05
CA ALA A 263 22.43 -2.14 22.23
C ALA A 263 22.63 -3.65 22.00
N GLN A 264 21.58 -4.33 21.51
CA GLN A 264 21.63 -5.75 21.15
C GLN A 264 22.70 -6.03 20.09
N THR A 265 22.84 -5.14 19.10
CA THR A 265 23.82 -5.29 18.01
C THR A 265 25.25 -5.05 18.49
N ALA A 266 25.49 -3.97 19.24
CA ALA A 266 26.80 -3.63 19.78
C ALA A 266 27.28 -4.70 20.78
N HIS A 267 26.40 -5.18 21.65
CA HIS A 267 26.72 -6.25 22.59
C HIS A 267 27.05 -7.58 21.87
N ARG A 268 26.25 -7.97 20.88
CA ARG A 268 26.51 -9.15 20.04
C ARG A 268 27.85 -9.06 19.27
N LEU A 269 28.32 -7.85 18.98
CA LEU A 269 29.61 -7.59 18.34
C LEU A 269 30.78 -7.42 19.35
N GLY A 270 30.53 -7.56 20.65
CA GLY A 270 31.54 -7.37 21.70
C GLY A 270 31.99 -5.91 21.89
N LEU A 271 31.22 -4.94 21.38
CA LEU A 271 31.55 -3.51 21.44
C LEU A 271 31.07 -2.85 22.75
N ILE A 272 30.12 -3.46 23.45
CA ILE A 272 29.64 -3.02 24.78
C ILE A 272 29.38 -4.25 25.68
N GLU A 273 29.61 -4.11 26.98
CA GLU A 273 29.50 -5.23 27.94
C GLU A 273 28.06 -5.71 28.18
N SER A 274 27.07 -4.83 27.98
CA SER A 274 25.67 -5.08 28.31
C SER A 274 24.72 -4.61 27.20
N PRO A 275 23.66 -5.37 26.85
CA PRO A 275 22.64 -4.95 25.90
C PRO A 275 21.58 -4.03 26.52
N LEU A 276 21.78 -3.55 27.74
CA LEU A 276 20.87 -2.61 28.41
C LEU A 276 21.04 -1.17 27.89
N VAL A 277 19.93 -0.47 27.78
CA VAL A 277 19.87 0.94 27.37
C VAL A 277 19.75 1.81 28.62
N SER A 278 20.56 2.86 28.71
CA SER A 278 20.55 3.84 29.79
C SER A 278 19.72 5.07 29.42
N GLU A 279 18.80 5.47 30.28
CA GLU A 279 18.13 6.77 30.14
C GLU A 279 19.10 7.91 30.51
N ILE A 280 19.10 8.96 29.69
CA ILE A 280 19.85 10.21 29.89
C ILE A 280 18.93 11.40 29.63
N ASP A 281 19.24 12.57 30.21
CA ASP A 281 18.52 13.79 29.91
C ASP A 281 19.00 14.45 28.59
N HIS A 282 18.28 15.48 28.14
CA HIS A 282 18.60 16.20 26.91
C HIS A 282 19.92 16.99 26.99
N VAL A 283 20.33 17.45 28.19
CA VAL A 283 21.57 18.18 28.43
C VAL A 283 22.78 17.26 28.37
N GLU A 284 22.65 16.01 28.83
CA GLU A 284 23.65 14.96 28.64
C GLU A 284 23.72 14.53 27.17
N ALA A 285 22.57 14.39 26.48
CA ALA A 285 22.54 14.05 25.06
C ALA A 285 23.30 15.07 24.20
N ASP A 286 23.10 16.37 24.43
CA ASP A 286 23.78 17.46 23.74
C ASP A 286 25.28 17.58 24.09
N LYS A 287 25.73 17.03 25.23
CA LYS A 287 27.16 16.91 25.57
C LYS A 287 27.85 15.75 24.86
N LEU A 288 27.12 14.65 24.61
CA LEU A 288 27.66 13.44 23.97
C LEU A 288 27.72 13.53 22.45
N SER A 289 26.75 14.22 21.84
CA SER A 289 26.73 14.62 20.43
C SER A 289 26.15 16.02 20.32
N PRO A 290 26.71 16.90 19.47
CA PRO A 290 26.04 18.14 19.09
C PRO A 290 24.58 17.84 18.68
N HIS A 291 23.64 18.49 19.37
CA HIS A 291 22.20 18.39 19.12
C HIS A 291 21.61 16.98 19.33
N GLY A 292 22.24 16.13 20.15
CA GLY A 292 21.73 14.81 20.54
C GLY A 292 20.29 14.84 21.08
N ALA A 293 19.90 15.90 21.78
CA ALA A 293 18.53 16.11 22.23
C ALA A 293 17.52 16.16 21.07
N VAL A 294 17.85 16.88 20.00
CA VAL A 294 16.99 17.00 18.80
C VAL A 294 17.11 15.76 17.91
N LEU A 295 18.30 15.16 17.83
CA LEU A 295 18.53 13.99 17.00
C LEU A 295 17.88 12.71 17.56
N TRP A 296 17.67 12.60 18.87
CA TRP A 296 17.18 11.35 19.50
C TRP A 296 16.00 11.53 20.47
N GLY A 297 15.59 12.78 20.76
CA GLY A 297 14.59 13.10 21.76
C GLY A 297 13.37 13.88 21.25
N THR A 298 13.22 14.14 19.96
CA THR A 298 12.02 14.83 19.41
C THR A 298 11.23 13.93 18.47
N ASN A 299 10.07 14.41 18.03
CA ASN A 299 9.19 13.72 17.09
C ASN A 299 9.26 14.36 15.69
N ALA A 300 9.20 13.53 14.65
CA ALA A 300 9.05 13.96 13.26
C ALA A 300 8.25 12.92 12.47
N ARG A 301 6.96 12.78 12.83
CA ARG A 301 6.04 11.79 12.26
C ARG A 301 5.40 12.34 10.98
N GLN A 302 5.76 11.76 9.84
CA GLN A 302 5.28 12.14 8.51
C GLN A 302 4.26 11.15 7.95
N ASN A 303 3.19 11.67 7.34
CA ASN A 303 2.34 10.96 6.39
C ASN A 303 2.67 11.43 4.97
N SER A 304 3.27 10.57 4.18
CA SER A 304 3.80 10.90 2.85
C SER A 304 2.74 10.64 1.79
N GLN A 305 1.88 11.62 1.52
CA GLN A 305 0.78 11.52 0.55
C GLN A 305 1.26 11.90 -0.85
N ARG A 306 1.90 13.07 -1.00
CA ARG A 306 2.32 13.64 -2.29
C ARG A 306 3.56 12.93 -2.84
N ALA A 307 4.60 12.76 -2.03
CA ALA A 307 5.83 12.11 -2.50
C ALA A 307 5.61 10.64 -2.91
N ARG A 308 4.77 9.90 -2.18
CA ARG A 308 4.39 8.53 -2.55
C ARG A 308 3.70 8.50 -3.91
N LYS A 309 2.74 9.39 -4.15
CA LYS A 309 2.03 9.50 -5.43
C LYS A 309 2.97 9.80 -6.59
N LEU A 310 3.97 10.65 -6.37
CA LEU A 310 5.00 10.98 -7.37
C LEU A 310 6.01 9.84 -7.61
N LEU A 311 6.35 9.07 -6.56
CA LEU A 311 7.20 7.89 -6.64
C LEU A 311 6.50 6.67 -7.28
N GLY A 312 5.18 6.71 -7.50
CA GLY A 312 4.43 5.63 -8.13
C GLY A 312 4.30 4.34 -7.31
N SER A 313 4.88 4.30 -6.09
CA SER A 313 4.81 3.12 -5.22
C SER A 313 3.36 2.72 -4.99
N ILE A 314 3.04 1.43 -4.97
CA ILE A 314 1.66 0.99 -4.68
C ILE A 314 1.33 1.23 -3.17
N ASN A 315 2.35 1.52 -2.33
CA ASN A 315 2.25 2.29 -1.08
C ASN A 315 1.33 3.53 -1.19
N ALA A 316 1.44 4.26 -2.30
CA ALA A 316 0.59 5.40 -2.67
C ALA A 316 -0.78 4.93 -3.12
N SER A 317 -0.86 3.95 -4.02
CA SER A 317 -2.13 3.50 -4.60
C SER A 317 -3.06 2.88 -3.56
N LEU A 318 -2.53 2.12 -2.59
CA LEU A 318 -3.31 1.62 -1.45
C LEU A 318 -3.72 2.74 -0.49
N ALA A 319 -2.88 3.77 -0.27
CA ALA A 319 -3.23 4.92 0.56
C ALA A 319 -4.27 5.83 -0.12
N GLU A 320 -4.22 5.96 -1.45
CA GLU A 320 -5.20 6.67 -2.28
C GLU A 320 -6.52 5.89 -2.34
N ILE A 321 -6.49 4.54 -2.29
CA ILE A 321 -7.70 3.72 -2.08
C ILE A 321 -8.25 3.90 -0.67
N ASP A 322 -7.44 3.79 0.39
CA ASP A 322 -7.88 4.02 1.78
C ASP A 322 -8.52 5.42 1.90
N LEU A 323 -7.87 6.47 1.39
CA LEU A 323 -8.44 7.82 1.33
C LEU A 323 -9.78 7.91 0.58
N ARG A 324 -9.93 7.24 -0.57
CA ARG A 324 -11.15 7.30 -1.40
C ARG A 324 -12.24 6.27 -1.01
N THR A 325 -11.94 5.31 -0.15
CA THR A 325 -12.90 4.30 0.38
C THR A 325 -13.39 4.64 1.79
N ARG A 326 -12.82 5.67 2.41
CA ARG A 326 -13.33 6.26 3.66
C ARG A 326 -14.65 7.00 3.50
N ASP A 327 -15.04 7.30 2.27
CA ASP A 327 -16.30 7.96 1.92
C ASP A 327 -17.10 7.01 0.99
N ILE A 328 -18.10 6.32 1.55
CA ILE A 328 -18.86 5.27 0.83
C ILE A 328 -19.96 5.87 -0.05
N ASP A 329 -20.47 7.05 0.30
CA ASP A 329 -21.58 7.69 -0.42
C ASP A 329 -21.15 8.30 -1.76
N ASN A 330 -19.83 8.49 -1.95
CA ASN A 330 -19.21 8.85 -3.22
C ASN A 330 -18.10 7.84 -3.59
N PRO A 331 -18.44 6.64 -4.09
CA PRO A 331 -17.44 5.73 -4.63
C PRO A 331 -16.66 6.43 -5.76
N PRO A 332 -15.34 6.25 -5.85
CA PRO A 332 -14.52 7.03 -6.77
C PRO A 332 -14.96 6.81 -8.22
N THR A 333 -15.34 7.90 -8.88
CA THR A 333 -15.67 7.93 -10.31
C THR A 333 -14.40 7.80 -11.15
N GLY A 334 -13.94 6.56 -11.30
CA GLY A 334 -12.80 6.15 -12.12
C GLY A 334 -12.23 4.82 -11.64
N ASP A 335 -11.80 3.97 -12.58
CA ASP A 335 -11.22 2.66 -12.28
C ASP A 335 -9.96 2.79 -11.41
N ILE A 336 -10.08 2.55 -10.10
CA ILE A 336 -8.91 2.41 -9.23
C ILE A 336 -8.47 0.96 -9.21
N VAL A 337 -7.29 0.74 -9.77
CA VAL A 337 -6.77 -0.59 -10.09
C VAL A 337 -5.61 -0.92 -9.17
N VAL A 338 -5.86 -1.75 -8.14
CA VAL A 338 -4.81 -2.35 -7.30
C VAL A 338 -5.08 -3.83 -7.03
N GLY A 339 -4.03 -4.63 -7.22
CA GLY A 339 -3.93 -6.02 -6.79
C GLY A 339 -3.43 -6.97 -7.89
N PRO A 340 -2.80 -8.09 -7.48
CA PRO A 340 -1.68 -8.86 -8.08
C PRO A 340 -1.59 -9.13 -9.59
N PHE A 341 -2.58 -8.75 -10.38
CA PHE A 341 -2.74 -9.07 -11.80
C PHE A 341 -3.02 -7.84 -12.67
N ALA A 342 -3.14 -6.65 -12.07
CA ALA A 342 -3.62 -5.46 -12.74
C ALA A 342 -2.59 -4.32 -12.79
N VAL A 343 -2.46 -3.71 -13.96
CA VAL A 343 -1.43 -2.73 -14.31
C VAL A 343 -1.74 -1.36 -13.69
N LEU A 344 -0.70 -0.71 -13.14
CA LEU A 344 -0.75 0.67 -12.64
C LEU A 344 -1.16 1.67 -13.74
N GLY A 345 -2.22 2.44 -13.48
CA GLY A 345 -2.64 3.55 -14.33
C GLY A 345 -3.33 4.66 -13.54
N LEU A 346 -2.68 5.82 -13.45
CA LEU A 346 -3.26 7.17 -13.24
C LEU A 346 -2.21 8.21 -13.70
N PRO A 347 -2.58 9.43 -14.12
CA PRO A 347 -3.90 9.89 -14.61
C PRO A 347 -3.83 10.67 -15.94
N THR A 348 -4.99 10.97 -16.53
CA THR A 348 -5.31 12.36 -16.95
C THR A 348 -6.81 12.60 -16.89
N PRO A 349 -7.28 13.71 -16.30
CA PRO A 349 -8.65 14.18 -16.46
C PRO A 349 -8.75 15.08 -17.71
N GLU A 350 -9.65 14.79 -18.65
CA GLU A 350 -10.25 15.80 -19.56
C GLU A 350 -11.34 15.18 -20.46
N SER A 351 -12.63 15.38 -20.11
CA SER A 351 -13.75 15.46 -21.09
C SER A 351 -15.04 16.02 -20.47
N GLN A 352 -14.97 17.13 -19.75
CA GLN A 352 -16.16 17.97 -19.49
C GLN A 352 -16.14 19.21 -20.39
N ARG A 353 -16.34 18.98 -21.69
CA ARG A 353 -16.72 20.00 -22.68
C ARG A 353 -17.20 19.31 -23.97
N GLY A 354 -18.37 19.69 -24.47
CA GLY A 354 -18.89 19.24 -25.76
C GLY A 354 -20.07 18.30 -25.67
N ASP A 355 -21.26 18.90 -25.63
CA ASP A 355 -22.46 18.52 -26.38
C ASP A 355 -22.95 17.06 -26.35
N ASN A 356 -24.17 16.88 -25.83
CA ASN A 356 -25.29 16.57 -26.73
C ASN A 356 -26.64 16.97 -26.13
N VAL A 357 -27.23 18.02 -26.69
CA VAL A 357 -28.69 18.20 -26.71
C VAL A 357 -29.28 17.11 -27.59
N VAL A 358 -30.21 16.29 -27.06
CA VAL A 358 -31.16 15.55 -27.90
C VAL A 358 -32.56 15.69 -27.32
N HIS A 359 -33.48 16.15 -28.17
CA HIS A 359 -34.89 16.34 -27.88
C HIS A 359 -35.66 15.05 -27.59
N GLN A 360 -36.63 15.14 -26.68
CA GLN A 360 -38.01 14.64 -26.79
C GLN A 360 -38.74 15.06 -25.49
N GLN A 361 -39.96 15.59 -25.44
CA GLN A 361 -40.94 16.24 -26.32
C GLN A 361 -42.17 16.50 -25.41
N ALA A 362 -43.13 17.35 -25.82
CA ALA A 362 -44.29 17.83 -25.04
C ALA A 362 -43.95 18.84 -23.91
N GLU A 363 -44.70 19.93 -23.68
CA GLU A 363 -45.93 20.42 -24.33
C GLU A 363 -46.09 21.95 -24.15
N GLN A 364 -46.52 22.64 -25.23
CA GLN A 364 -47.38 23.85 -25.31
C GLN A 364 -47.03 25.22 -24.65
N ASP A 365 -47.35 26.24 -25.46
CA ASP A 365 -47.78 27.63 -25.21
C ASP A 365 -46.78 28.79 -24.91
N GLU A 366 -46.80 29.73 -25.88
CA GLU A 366 -46.39 31.15 -25.87
C GLU A 366 -47.61 32.04 -25.47
N PRO A 367 -47.56 33.41 -25.40
CA PRO A 367 -46.45 34.36 -25.59
C PRO A 367 -46.40 35.52 -24.53
N ASP A 368 -45.70 36.62 -24.87
CA ASP A 368 -45.85 38.00 -24.35
C ASP A 368 -45.24 38.35 -22.95
N SER A 369 -44.66 39.53 -22.67
CA SER A 369 -44.44 40.75 -23.49
C SER A 369 -43.44 41.78 -22.86
N ILE A 370 -42.79 42.59 -23.71
CA ILE A 370 -42.65 44.08 -23.66
C ILE A 370 -42.05 44.80 -22.40
N SER A 371 -40.74 45.09 -22.47
CA SER A 371 -40.11 46.44 -22.50
C SER A 371 -39.88 47.38 -21.26
N VAL A 372 -38.83 48.21 -21.40
CA VAL A 372 -38.72 49.67 -21.07
C VAL A 372 -38.21 50.16 -19.67
N GLU A 373 -37.01 50.79 -19.70
CA GLU A 373 -36.56 52.05 -19.03
C GLU A 373 -36.36 52.12 -17.47
N SER A 374 -35.53 52.99 -16.85
CA SER A 374 -34.57 54.04 -17.29
C SER A 374 -33.58 54.51 -16.16
N GLU A 375 -32.49 55.22 -16.54
CA GLU A 375 -31.68 56.24 -15.77
C GLU A 375 -30.94 55.88 -14.43
N ALA A 376 -29.59 56.00 -14.28
CA ALA A 376 -28.68 57.17 -14.05
C ALA A 376 -28.52 57.58 -12.53
N HIS A 377 -27.43 58.11 -11.93
CA HIS A 377 -26.12 58.75 -12.25
C HIS A 377 -25.00 58.29 -11.24
N LEU A 378 -23.66 58.31 -11.49
CA LEU A 378 -22.61 59.39 -11.42
C LEU A 378 -22.57 60.25 -10.11
N ALA A 379 -21.45 60.59 -9.43
CA ALA A 379 -20.00 60.38 -9.63
C ALA A 379 -19.07 60.68 -8.39
N GLN A 380 -17.88 60.03 -8.33
CA GLN A 380 -16.49 60.47 -7.94
C GLN A 380 -16.08 61.17 -6.58
N PRO A 381 -14.76 61.20 -6.21
CA PRO A 381 -14.27 61.11 -4.80
C PRO A 381 -13.47 62.31 -4.21
N ILE A 382 -13.11 62.25 -2.91
CA ILE A 382 -12.26 63.24 -2.17
C ILE A 382 -11.32 62.54 -1.14
N SER A 383 -10.20 63.18 -0.75
CA SER A 383 -9.26 62.82 0.34
C SER A 383 -8.86 64.08 1.15
N PRO A 384 -7.93 64.03 2.14
CA PRO A 384 -8.04 63.56 3.53
C PRO A 384 -7.90 64.73 4.55
N PRO A 385 -7.72 64.47 5.87
CA PRO A 385 -6.97 65.41 6.72
C PRO A 385 -5.96 64.78 7.70
N VAL A 386 -5.16 65.65 8.33
CA VAL A 386 -4.06 65.45 9.31
C VAL A 386 -4.41 66.15 10.64
N ILE A 387 -3.80 65.78 11.78
CA ILE A 387 -3.45 66.68 12.91
C ILE A 387 -2.50 65.98 13.93
N GLU A 388 -1.39 66.70 14.23
CA GLU A 388 -0.60 66.90 15.48
C GLU A 388 -0.59 65.89 16.67
N ASP A 389 0.32 65.97 17.66
CA ASP A 389 1.77 66.29 17.79
C ASP A 389 2.12 66.14 19.30
N SER A 390 3.38 65.87 19.68
CA SER A 390 3.97 66.22 21.00
C SER A 390 5.39 65.65 21.18
N SER A 391 6.20 66.38 21.96
CA SER A 391 7.66 66.24 22.06
C SER A 391 8.12 66.25 23.52
N GLU A 392 9.29 65.67 23.81
CA GLU A 392 10.34 66.40 24.55
C GLU A 392 11.74 65.78 24.38
N ALA A 393 12.77 66.36 24.99
CA ALA A 393 14.16 66.29 24.52
C ALA A 393 15.22 66.52 25.63
N ILE A 394 16.51 66.50 25.23
CA ILE A 394 17.70 67.01 25.97
C ILE A 394 18.16 66.07 27.12
N GLY A 395 19.43 65.88 27.49
CA GLY A 395 20.74 66.46 27.08
C GLY A 395 21.92 65.81 27.87
N PRO A 396 23.18 66.29 27.73
CA PRO A 396 24.37 65.41 27.84
C PRO A 396 25.47 65.85 28.85
N LEU A 397 26.61 65.11 28.86
CA LEU A 397 28.05 65.53 29.04
C LEU A 397 28.92 65.02 30.24
N THR A 398 30.16 64.58 29.86
CA THR A 398 31.49 64.64 30.56
C THR A 398 31.82 63.81 31.82
N THR A 399 33.09 63.53 32.23
CA THR A 399 34.42 63.16 31.61
C THR A 399 35.40 62.71 32.74
N PHE A 400 36.46 61.94 32.41
CA PHE A 400 37.78 61.78 33.09
C PHE A 400 38.12 60.55 33.98
N ALA A 401 39.05 59.73 33.44
CA ALA A 401 40.36 59.29 33.99
C ALA A 401 40.56 58.11 35.01
N GLN A 402 41.22 57.07 34.46
CA GLN A 402 42.41 56.33 34.98
C GLN A 402 42.35 55.27 36.11
N SER A 403 42.67 54.02 35.71
CA SER A 403 43.50 52.98 36.40
C SER A 403 43.13 52.45 37.81
N SER A 404 43.24 51.16 38.15
CA SER A 404 43.68 49.94 37.43
C SER A 404 43.50 48.67 38.30
N PHE A 405 43.63 47.48 37.69
CA PHE A 405 43.82 46.12 38.26
C PHE A 405 42.61 45.26 38.69
N ILE A 406 42.34 44.29 37.80
CA ILE A 406 41.97 42.87 38.03
C ILE A 406 40.94 42.56 39.13
N SER A 407 39.70 42.30 38.68
CA SER A 407 38.80 41.31 39.27
C SER A 407 37.90 40.77 38.15
N ASP A 408 37.99 39.47 37.86
CA ASP A 408 37.03 38.81 36.98
C ASP A 408 35.66 38.71 37.67
N SER A 409 34.60 38.99 36.90
CA SER A 409 33.39 38.15 36.76
C SER A 409 32.07 38.94 36.71
N VAL A 410 31.14 38.40 35.90
CA VAL A 410 29.72 38.73 35.75
C VAL A 410 29.35 40.14 35.28
N CYS A 411 29.04 40.27 33.98
CA CYS A 411 27.88 41.01 33.42
C CYS A 411 27.89 41.04 31.87
N HIS A 412 27.80 39.87 31.22
CA HIS A 412 27.37 39.75 29.82
C HIS A 412 26.73 38.37 29.60
N PHE A 413 25.41 38.31 29.78
CA PHE A 413 24.55 37.24 29.29
C PHE A 413 23.52 37.93 28.38
N ASP A 414 23.59 37.63 27.07
CA ASP A 414 22.45 37.61 26.11
C ASP A 414 22.88 37.39 24.64
N ASP A 415 24.14 37.04 24.36
CA ASP A 415 24.54 36.49 23.04
C ASP A 415 24.24 34.98 22.94
N PHE A 416 22.96 34.62 22.80
CA PHE A 416 22.53 33.22 22.63
C PHE A 416 22.44 32.79 21.15
N LEU A 417 23.45 32.01 20.74
CA LEU A 417 23.40 30.87 19.79
C LEU A 417 22.48 30.99 18.55
N HIS A 418 23.09 31.14 17.37
CA HIS A 418 22.40 31.05 16.09
C HIS A 418 21.99 29.61 15.74
N TRP A 419 20.69 29.39 15.52
CA TRP A 419 20.08 28.10 15.17
C TRP A 419 20.51 27.49 13.83
N SER A 420 21.31 28.19 13.02
CA SER A 420 21.80 27.75 11.71
C SER A 420 22.74 26.54 11.78
N ASP A 421 23.49 26.42 12.89
CA ASP A 421 24.44 25.34 13.13
C ASP A 421 23.74 24.05 13.63
N LEU A 422 22.47 24.17 14.03
CA LEU A 422 21.71 23.10 14.68
C LEU A 422 21.20 22.01 13.72
N LEU A 423 21.00 22.36 12.44
CA LEU A 423 20.28 21.52 11.46
C LEU A 423 20.86 21.57 10.04
N GLY A 424 21.91 22.37 9.79
CA GLY A 424 22.62 22.39 8.52
C GLY A 424 23.68 21.28 8.45
N CYS A 425 23.44 20.21 7.68
CA CYS A 425 24.36 19.06 7.56
C CYS A 425 25.65 19.37 6.75
N SER A 426 26.46 20.32 7.21
CA SER A 426 27.76 20.66 6.62
C SER A 426 28.85 19.67 7.05
N PRO A 427 29.58 19.04 6.10
CA PRO A 427 30.61 18.03 6.39
C PRO A 427 31.76 18.42 7.33
N ASP A 428 32.12 19.70 7.39
CA ASP A 428 33.47 20.10 7.82
C ASP A 428 33.57 20.42 9.34
N ALA A 429 32.47 20.34 10.09
CA ALA A 429 32.44 20.55 11.54
C ALA A 429 32.81 19.32 12.39
N LEU A 430 32.91 18.13 11.79
CA LEU A 430 33.04 16.84 12.49
C LEU A 430 34.34 16.12 12.11
N GLY A 431 35.49 16.67 12.50
CA GLY A 431 36.82 16.22 12.09
C GLY A 431 37.09 14.74 12.35
N TRP A 432 37.07 13.91 11.30
CA TRP A 432 37.35 12.46 11.36
C TRP A 432 38.59 12.09 10.53
N ASN A 433 39.42 11.22 11.09
CA ASN A 433 40.58 10.62 10.41
C ASN A 433 40.74 9.16 10.89
N PRO A 434 40.57 8.12 10.04
CA PRO A 434 40.55 6.73 10.49
C PRO A 434 41.90 6.00 10.34
N ALA A 435 42.19 5.10 11.28
CA ALA A 435 43.23 4.07 11.16
C ALA A 435 42.61 2.66 11.39
N PRO A 436 43.11 1.59 10.74
CA PRO A 436 42.42 0.29 10.72
C PRO A 436 42.98 -0.69 11.76
N ILE A 437 42.11 -1.56 12.32
CA ILE A 437 42.50 -2.75 13.10
C ILE A 437 41.69 -3.97 12.62
N SER A 438 42.32 -5.14 12.72
CA SER A 438 41.99 -6.41 12.06
C SER A 438 41.13 -7.37 12.90
N ASN A 439 40.60 -8.41 12.21
CA ASN A 439 39.94 -9.57 12.80
C ASN A 439 40.83 -10.36 13.78
N ASP A 440 40.21 -10.96 14.81
CA ASP A 440 40.03 -12.42 14.91
C ASP A 440 39.28 -12.80 16.19
N MET A 441 38.43 -13.85 16.12
CA MET A 441 38.30 -14.93 17.13
C MET A 441 37.09 -15.85 16.84
N ASN A 442 37.37 -17.14 16.71
CA ASN A 442 36.39 -18.24 16.70
C ASN A 442 36.19 -18.77 18.13
N LEU A 443 34.97 -19.21 18.48
CA LEU A 443 34.72 -20.32 19.39
C LEU A 443 33.23 -20.71 19.35
N GLY A 444 32.89 -21.98 19.58
CA GLY A 444 31.52 -22.45 19.36
C GLY A 444 31.08 -23.66 20.19
N THR A 445 29.94 -24.21 19.75
CA THR A 445 29.31 -25.51 20.10
C THR A 445 28.67 -25.74 21.48
N ASN A 446 27.38 -26.07 21.38
CA ASN A 446 26.60 -27.07 22.15
C ASN A 446 26.23 -26.84 23.63
N ILE A 447 24.93 -27.01 23.94
CA ILE A 447 24.38 -28.24 24.54
C ILE A 447 22.85 -28.29 24.37
N THR A 448 22.30 -29.51 24.33
CA THR A 448 20.90 -29.85 24.04
C THR A 448 20.05 -30.16 25.28
N ALA A 449 18.72 -30.14 25.07
CA ALA A 449 17.67 -30.91 25.77
C ALA A 449 17.22 -30.46 27.18
N LEU A 450 15.91 -30.20 27.31
CA LEU A 450 14.95 -31.17 27.85
C LEU A 450 13.51 -30.66 27.71
N GLY A 451 12.56 -31.58 27.67
CA GLY A 451 11.14 -31.29 27.84
C GLY A 451 10.39 -32.56 28.19
N THR A 452 9.33 -32.45 29.00
CA THR A 452 8.21 -33.40 29.14
C THR A 452 7.07 -32.77 29.95
N GLU A 453 5.89 -33.38 29.85
CA GLU A 453 4.59 -32.91 30.36
C GLU A 453 4.34 -33.25 31.86
N PHE A 454 3.25 -32.75 32.43
CA PHE A 454 2.26 -33.38 33.35
C PHE A 454 1.33 -32.24 33.86
N GLU A 455 0.05 -32.13 33.50
CA GLU A 455 -1.17 -32.89 33.87
C GLU A 455 -1.86 -32.40 35.18
N ILE A 456 -3.15 -32.70 35.34
CA ILE A 456 -4.16 -31.93 36.12
C ILE A 456 -4.70 -32.76 37.30
N ASP A 457 -5.17 -32.12 38.38
CA ASP A 457 -6.29 -32.65 39.22
C ASP A 457 -6.99 -31.53 40.07
N PRO A 458 -8.21 -31.75 40.63
CA PRO A 458 -9.24 -30.69 40.75
C PRO A 458 -9.98 -30.59 42.11
N MET A 459 -11.13 -29.90 42.11
CA MET A 459 -12.24 -29.90 43.12
C MET A 459 -12.10 -28.97 44.36
N PRO A 460 -13.22 -28.60 45.07
CA PRO A 460 -14.64 -28.92 44.82
C PRO A 460 -15.60 -27.71 44.70
N PHE A 461 -16.84 -28.03 44.32
CA PHE A 461 -18.05 -27.19 44.43
C PHE A 461 -18.54 -27.09 45.89
N ASP A 462 -19.19 -25.98 46.25
CA ASP A 462 -20.42 -26.03 47.06
C ASP A 462 -21.22 -24.72 46.93
N GLY A 463 -22.54 -24.81 47.04
CA GLY A 463 -23.43 -23.66 47.07
C GLY A 463 -24.66 -23.93 47.94
N PRO A 464 -25.38 -22.88 48.36
CA PRO A 464 -26.83 -23.01 48.28
C PRO A 464 -27.52 -21.75 47.75
N ALA A 465 -28.72 -21.97 47.21
CA ALA A 465 -29.61 -20.92 46.72
C ALA A 465 -30.19 -20.07 47.85
N ASN A 466 -30.57 -18.83 47.54
CA ASN A 466 -31.64 -18.15 48.28
C ASN A 466 -32.46 -17.26 47.35
N VAL A 467 -33.79 -17.37 47.45
CA VAL A 467 -34.75 -16.59 46.68
C VAL A 467 -35.28 -15.47 47.57
N GLY A 468 -35.19 -14.22 47.13
CA GLY A 468 -35.66 -13.05 47.88
C GLY A 468 -36.09 -11.92 46.96
N SER A 469 -37.33 -11.48 47.09
CA SER A 469 -37.97 -10.43 46.27
C SER A 469 -38.12 -9.11 47.03
N PHE A 470 -38.26 -8.00 46.28
CA PHE A 470 -38.55 -6.62 46.73
C PHE A 470 -37.38 -5.91 47.47
N SER A 471 -37.06 -4.64 47.20
CA SER A 471 -37.99 -3.50 47.18
C SER A 471 -37.52 -2.32 46.30
N LEU A 472 -38.45 -1.44 45.90
CA LEU A 472 -38.13 -0.10 45.39
C LEU A 472 -37.74 0.85 46.53
N ALA A 473 -36.87 1.81 46.23
CA ALA A 473 -36.73 3.08 46.95
C ALA A 473 -36.32 4.20 45.94
N PRO A 474 -36.66 5.48 46.17
CA PRO A 474 -36.72 6.48 45.10
C PRO A 474 -35.61 7.55 45.12
N ASP A 475 -35.57 8.30 44.02
CA ASP A 475 -35.05 9.66 43.79
C ASP A 475 -33.54 9.96 43.98
N GLY A 476 -32.97 10.45 42.88
CA GLY A 476 -31.60 10.96 42.74
C GLY A 476 -31.45 11.65 41.37
N ASP A 477 -31.90 12.89 41.30
CA ASP A 477 -32.04 13.71 40.08
C ASP A 477 -30.71 13.91 39.31
N GLY A 478 -30.73 13.94 37.95
CA GLY A 478 -29.49 13.91 37.16
C GLY A 478 -29.56 13.74 35.65
N SER A 479 -30.47 14.43 34.95
CA SER A 479 -30.53 14.58 33.48
C SER A 479 -30.77 13.32 32.62
N MET A 480 -31.99 13.18 32.10
CA MET A 480 -32.25 12.35 30.92
C MET A 480 -31.69 13.05 29.67
N GLN A 481 -30.69 12.45 29.02
CA GLN A 481 -30.47 12.71 27.60
C GLN A 481 -31.60 12.05 26.81
N THR A 482 -32.39 12.85 26.10
CA THR A 482 -33.46 12.34 25.23
C THR A 482 -32.85 11.74 23.97
N THR A 483 -32.64 10.42 23.97
CA THR A 483 -32.26 9.66 22.77
C THR A 483 -33.24 9.93 21.64
N GLY A 484 -32.72 10.21 20.44
CA GLY A 484 -33.56 10.50 19.28
C GLY A 484 -34.44 9.29 18.88
N PRO A 485 -35.57 9.52 18.20
CA PRO A 485 -36.42 8.42 17.71
C PRO A 485 -35.66 7.44 16.80
N THR A 486 -34.67 7.93 16.05
CA THR A 486 -33.77 7.11 15.22
C THR A 486 -32.83 6.23 16.05
N GLU A 487 -32.28 6.74 17.16
CA GLU A 487 -31.39 5.98 18.05
C GLU A 487 -32.15 4.86 18.77
N MET A 488 -33.36 5.14 19.29
CA MET A 488 -34.22 4.09 19.86
C MET A 488 -34.56 3.02 18.82
N ALA A 489 -34.92 3.40 17.59
CA ALA A 489 -35.22 2.45 16.52
C ALA A 489 -34.01 1.56 16.20
N SER A 490 -32.80 2.14 16.06
CA SER A 490 -31.57 1.38 15.83
C SER A 490 -31.24 0.44 16.99
N THR A 491 -31.43 0.88 18.24
CA THR A 491 -31.18 0.08 19.46
C THR A 491 -32.15 -1.11 19.55
N LEU A 492 -33.42 -0.90 19.20
CA LEU A 492 -34.44 -1.96 19.15
C LEU A 492 -34.16 -2.97 18.02
N LEU A 493 -33.76 -2.51 16.83
CA LEU A 493 -33.36 -3.37 15.72
C LEU A 493 -32.10 -4.18 16.05
N HIS A 494 -31.13 -3.59 16.75
CA HIS A 494 -29.92 -4.25 17.23
C HIS A 494 -30.24 -5.36 18.23
N ALA A 495 -31.10 -5.08 19.22
CA ALA A 495 -31.56 -6.07 20.19
C ALA A 495 -32.36 -7.21 19.53
N ALA A 496 -33.23 -6.90 18.57
CA ALA A 496 -33.99 -7.90 17.81
C ALA A 496 -33.08 -8.81 16.97
N SER A 497 -32.11 -8.23 16.26
CA SER A 497 -31.16 -8.97 15.40
C SER A 497 -30.25 -9.91 16.22
N LEU A 498 -29.90 -9.51 17.46
CA LEU A 498 -29.12 -10.35 18.37
C LEU A 498 -29.95 -11.49 18.99
N ALA A 499 -31.27 -11.37 19.11
CA ALA A 499 -32.12 -12.45 19.62
C ALA A 499 -32.15 -13.68 18.68
N GLU A 500 -32.05 -13.47 17.37
CA GLU A 500 -32.02 -14.55 16.37
C GLU A 500 -30.62 -15.18 16.19
N ALA A 501 -29.57 -14.56 16.77
CA ALA A 501 -28.17 -14.97 16.56
C ALA A 501 -27.86 -16.44 16.88
N PRO A 502 -28.40 -17.09 17.95
CA PRO A 502 -28.14 -18.51 18.21
C PRO A 502 -28.60 -19.45 17.07
N PHE A 503 -29.71 -19.11 16.41
CA PHE A 503 -30.21 -19.83 15.25
C PHE A 503 -29.31 -19.59 14.02
N LEU A 504 -28.96 -18.32 13.77
CA LEU A 504 -28.08 -17.93 12.68
C LEU A 504 -26.66 -18.53 12.80
N PHE A 505 -26.11 -18.66 14.01
CA PHE A 505 -24.83 -19.35 14.25
C PHE A 505 -24.89 -20.83 13.87
N LYS A 506 -25.97 -21.52 14.28
CA LYS A 506 -26.18 -22.93 13.93
C LYS A 506 -26.33 -23.09 12.42
N HIS A 507 -27.13 -22.23 11.78
CA HIS A 507 -27.30 -22.22 10.33
C HIS A 507 -25.99 -21.99 9.58
N PHE A 508 -25.14 -21.07 10.06
CA PHE A 508 -23.81 -20.83 9.48
C PHE A 508 -22.96 -22.11 9.53
N HIS A 509 -22.91 -22.74 10.70
CA HIS A 509 -22.07 -23.92 10.95
C HIS A 509 -22.50 -25.16 10.16
N ASP A 510 -23.81 -25.37 10.03
CA ASP A 510 -24.41 -26.57 9.47
C ASP A 510 -24.65 -26.44 7.95
N ASN A 511 -25.03 -25.27 7.44
CA ASN A 511 -25.45 -25.08 6.04
C ASN A 511 -24.51 -24.20 5.20
N VAL A 512 -23.96 -23.11 5.75
CA VAL A 512 -23.11 -22.17 5.00
C VAL A 512 -21.68 -22.69 4.86
N ILE A 513 -21.04 -23.12 5.95
CA ILE A 513 -19.65 -23.59 5.92
C ILE A 513 -19.41 -24.75 4.92
N PRO A 514 -20.29 -25.76 4.76
CA PRO A 514 -20.10 -26.79 3.74
C PRO A 514 -20.10 -26.26 2.30
N GLN A 515 -20.77 -25.14 2.02
CA GLN A 515 -20.88 -24.56 0.66
C GLN A 515 -19.69 -23.67 0.30
N THR A 516 -19.21 -22.86 1.25
CA THR A 516 -18.02 -21.98 1.09
C THR A 516 -16.70 -22.75 0.91
N MET A 517 -16.71 -24.07 1.11
CA MET A 517 -15.53 -24.93 1.16
C MET A 517 -15.59 -25.99 0.04
N PRO A 518 -15.01 -25.76 -1.16
CA PRO A 518 -15.06 -26.66 -2.32
C PRO A 518 -15.01 -28.16 -2.01
N MET A 519 -13.96 -28.59 -1.30
CA MET A 519 -13.65 -29.99 -1.02
C MET A 519 -12.69 -30.13 0.19
N PRO A 520 -13.16 -29.98 1.43
CA PRO A 520 -12.28 -30.15 2.59
C PRO A 520 -11.79 -31.60 2.72
N LEU A 521 -10.52 -31.85 2.39
CA LEU A 521 -9.87 -33.16 2.57
C LEU A 521 -9.64 -33.55 4.05
N GLY A 522 -9.96 -32.67 4.99
CA GLY A 522 -9.89 -32.93 6.42
C GLY A 522 -10.78 -31.97 7.22
N LYS A 523 -10.84 -32.17 8.54
CA LYS A 523 -11.72 -31.38 9.44
C LYS A 523 -11.29 -29.91 9.65
N LYS A 524 -10.35 -29.39 8.86
CA LYS A 524 -9.76 -28.04 9.03
C LYS A 524 -10.51 -26.99 8.22
N SER A 525 -11.61 -26.47 8.78
CA SER A 525 -12.28 -25.28 8.23
C SER A 525 -11.79 -24.00 8.94
N PRO A 526 -11.29 -22.99 8.21
CA PRO A 526 -10.94 -21.68 8.77
C PRO A 526 -12.09 -21.07 9.58
N TRP A 527 -13.30 -21.12 9.01
CA TRP A 527 -14.54 -20.64 9.61
C TRP A 527 -14.84 -21.30 10.96
N LYS A 528 -14.71 -22.63 11.06
CA LYS A 528 -14.94 -23.38 12.32
C LYS A 528 -13.84 -23.18 13.36
N ILE A 529 -12.60 -22.90 12.92
CA ILE A 529 -11.43 -22.74 13.81
C ILE A 529 -11.28 -21.30 14.33
N LEU A 530 -11.74 -20.30 13.56
CA LEU A 530 -11.46 -18.89 13.78
C LEU A 530 -12.74 -18.04 13.89
N ASN A 531 -13.45 -17.83 12.78
CA ASN A 531 -14.52 -16.84 12.68
C ASN A 531 -15.71 -17.16 13.59
N VAL A 532 -16.20 -18.40 13.60
CA VAL A 532 -17.35 -18.81 14.43
C VAL A 532 -17.01 -18.71 15.93
N PRO A 533 -15.92 -19.31 16.46
CA PRO A 533 -15.56 -19.13 17.87
C PRO A 533 -15.34 -17.67 18.26
N ALA A 534 -14.68 -16.86 17.41
CA ALA A 534 -14.46 -15.45 17.70
C ALA A 534 -15.78 -14.65 17.76
N ALA A 535 -16.70 -14.91 16.84
CA ALA A 535 -18.03 -14.29 16.83
C ALA A 535 -18.87 -14.71 18.04
N MET A 536 -18.87 -15.99 18.43
CA MET A 536 -19.62 -16.46 19.62
C MET A 536 -19.13 -15.80 20.92
N VAL A 537 -17.81 -15.61 21.09
CA VAL A 537 -17.25 -14.87 22.24
C VAL A 537 -17.68 -13.39 22.20
N THR A 538 -17.66 -12.75 21.02
CA THR A 538 -18.17 -11.37 20.88
C THR A 538 -19.66 -11.28 21.21
N TYR A 539 -20.46 -12.27 20.79
CA TYR A 539 -21.88 -12.35 21.11
C TYR A 539 -22.12 -12.49 22.62
N SER A 540 -21.36 -13.34 23.33
CA SER A 540 -21.45 -13.44 24.80
C SER A 540 -21.00 -12.17 25.52
N ASP A 541 -19.95 -11.51 25.02
CA ASP A 541 -19.46 -10.25 25.62
C ASP A 541 -20.52 -9.12 25.50
N LEU A 542 -21.25 -9.07 24.37
CA LEU A 542 -22.35 -8.13 24.15
C LEU A 542 -23.60 -8.49 25.00
N THR A 543 -24.06 -9.73 24.92
CA THR A 543 -25.39 -10.12 25.45
C THR A 543 -25.40 -10.55 26.92
N ILE A 544 -24.31 -11.10 27.43
CA ILE A 544 -24.22 -11.60 28.81
C ILE A 544 -23.42 -10.64 29.69
N LEU A 545 -22.29 -10.12 29.19
CA LEU A 545 -21.39 -9.28 29.97
C LEU A 545 -21.66 -7.77 29.82
N GLY A 546 -22.54 -7.35 28.90
CA GLY A 546 -22.84 -5.94 28.66
C GLY A 546 -21.61 -5.07 28.35
N SER A 547 -20.58 -5.67 27.74
CA SER A 547 -19.25 -5.05 27.65
C SER A 547 -19.23 -3.90 26.65
N GLN A 548 -19.16 -2.66 27.15
CA GLN A 548 -19.17 -1.45 26.31
C GLN A 548 -17.89 -1.28 25.46
N ASN A 549 -16.77 -1.89 25.87
CA ASN A 549 -15.46 -1.74 25.23
C ASN A 549 -15.07 -2.95 24.35
N ILE A 550 -15.92 -3.30 23.38
CA ILE A 550 -15.62 -4.37 22.41
C ILE A 550 -15.09 -3.76 21.11
N ASN A 551 -13.87 -4.15 20.74
CA ASN A 551 -13.23 -3.76 19.48
C ASN A 551 -14.14 -3.90 18.25
N HIS A 552 -14.20 -2.88 17.40
CA HIS A 552 -15.04 -2.87 16.21
C HIS A 552 -14.70 -4.01 15.24
N ALA A 553 -13.44 -4.40 15.11
CA ALA A 553 -13.04 -5.60 14.35
C ALA A 553 -13.78 -6.88 14.79
N ARG A 554 -14.02 -7.03 16.09
CA ARG A 554 -14.71 -8.20 16.65
C ARG A 554 -16.21 -8.14 16.36
N GLN A 555 -16.79 -6.95 16.45
CA GLN A 555 -18.20 -6.68 16.13
C GLN A 555 -18.49 -6.90 14.64
N ALA A 556 -17.63 -6.39 13.75
CA ALA A 556 -17.72 -6.61 12.30
C ALA A 556 -17.70 -8.10 11.92
N ASN A 557 -16.83 -8.91 12.56
CA ASN A 557 -16.82 -10.36 12.34
C ASN A 557 -18.09 -11.06 12.87
N LEU A 558 -18.71 -10.55 13.94
CA LEU A 558 -20.00 -11.06 14.44
C LEU A 558 -21.12 -10.77 13.44
N TYR A 559 -21.38 -9.49 13.15
CA TYR A 559 -22.50 -9.09 12.29
C TYR A 559 -22.35 -9.63 10.87
N GLY A 560 -21.13 -9.63 10.31
CA GLY A 560 -20.89 -10.18 8.96
C GLY A 560 -21.18 -11.69 8.86
N LEU A 561 -20.92 -12.45 9.93
CA LEU A 561 -21.23 -13.89 9.98
C LEU A 561 -22.74 -14.13 10.08
N LEU A 562 -23.43 -13.36 10.92
CA LEU A 562 -24.90 -13.41 11.04
C LEU A 562 -25.57 -13.00 9.72
N ALA A 563 -25.05 -11.96 9.05
CA ALA A 563 -25.51 -11.52 7.73
C ALA A 563 -25.37 -12.62 6.67
N CYS A 564 -24.25 -13.36 6.66
CA CYS A 564 -24.04 -14.51 5.76
C CYS A 564 -25.09 -15.62 5.98
N SER A 565 -25.52 -15.85 7.23
CA SER A 565 -26.61 -16.78 7.50
C SER A 565 -27.97 -16.26 7.06
N ALA A 566 -28.25 -14.98 7.30
CA ALA A 566 -29.53 -14.38 6.95
C ALA A 566 -29.74 -14.31 5.42
N ILE A 567 -28.72 -13.93 4.63
CA ILE A 567 -28.81 -13.93 3.15
C ILE A 567 -28.95 -15.36 2.59
N HIS A 568 -28.34 -16.35 3.25
CA HIS A 568 -28.56 -17.76 2.92
C HIS A 568 -30.01 -18.17 3.21
N LEU A 569 -30.60 -17.73 4.32
CA LEU A 569 -31.98 -18.03 4.69
C LEU A 569 -33.04 -17.31 3.84
N SER A 570 -32.80 -16.08 3.39
CA SER A 570 -33.71 -15.39 2.45
C SER A 570 -33.79 -16.15 1.12
N THR A 571 -32.67 -16.74 0.72
CA THR A 571 -32.53 -17.59 -0.46
C THR A 571 -33.15 -19.00 -0.27
N TYR A 572 -33.21 -19.51 0.98
CA TYR A 572 -33.79 -20.81 1.36
C TYR A 572 -34.91 -20.65 2.42
N PRO A 573 -36.09 -20.14 2.05
CA PRO A 573 -37.18 -19.99 3.00
C PRO A 573 -37.74 -21.35 3.44
N SER A 574 -37.62 -21.64 4.75
CA SER A 574 -38.08 -22.91 5.38
C SER A 574 -39.59 -23.16 5.28
N ALA A 575 -40.36 -22.12 4.96
CA ALA A 575 -41.78 -22.18 4.60
C ALA A 575 -42.01 -21.28 3.37
N PRO A 576 -42.88 -21.64 2.41
CA PRO A 576 -43.06 -20.91 1.16
C PRO A 576 -43.83 -19.57 1.30
N SER A 577 -43.86 -18.95 2.49
CA SER A 577 -44.40 -17.60 2.68
C SER A 577 -43.41 -16.53 2.22
N SER A 578 -43.88 -15.59 1.41
CA SER A 578 -43.09 -14.44 0.93
C SER A 578 -42.48 -13.65 2.10
N ASP A 579 -43.24 -13.52 3.19
CA ASP A 579 -42.90 -12.75 4.37
C ASP A 579 -41.62 -13.25 5.07
N ALA A 580 -41.37 -14.57 5.06
CA ALA A 580 -40.19 -15.15 5.70
C ALA A 580 -38.91 -14.89 4.91
N ALA A 581 -38.99 -14.92 3.57
CA ALA A 581 -37.86 -14.54 2.71
C ALA A 581 -37.54 -13.04 2.83
N GLN A 582 -38.57 -12.19 2.87
CA GLN A 582 -38.43 -10.73 3.05
C GLN A 582 -37.86 -10.37 4.43
N HIS A 583 -38.29 -11.04 5.51
CA HIS A 583 -37.70 -10.89 6.84
C HIS A 583 -36.19 -11.17 6.83
N TRP A 584 -35.79 -12.34 6.34
CA TRP A 584 -34.37 -12.70 6.31
C TRP A 584 -33.54 -11.79 5.39
N GLN A 585 -34.12 -11.28 4.31
CA GLN A 585 -33.46 -10.31 3.43
C GLN A 585 -33.19 -8.99 4.16
N GLY A 586 -34.20 -8.40 4.81
CA GLY A 586 -34.03 -7.17 5.58
C GLY A 586 -33.10 -7.34 6.78
N THR A 587 -33.17 -8.47 7.48
CA THR A 587 -32.23 -8.82 8.54
C THR A 587 -30.79 -8.96 8.02
N ALA A 588 -30.59 -9.54 6.84
CA ALA A 588 -29.28 -9.68 6.21
C ALA A 588 -28.66 -8.34 5.83
N GLU A 589 -29.45 -7.43 5.26
CA GLU A 589 -29.02 -6.07 4.88
C GLU A 589 -28.67 -5.23 6.13
N ASN A 590 -29.52 -5.24 7.16
CA ASN A 590 -29.27 -4.53 8.42
C ASN A 590 -28.03 -5.05 9.17
N LEU A 591 -27.79 -6.36 9.17
CA LEU A 591 -26.60 -6.97 9.76
C LEU A 591 -25.34 -6.67 8.94
N PHE A 592 -25.44 -6.66 7.60
CA PHE A 592 -24.32 -6.30 6.74
C PHE A 592 -23.89 -4.85 6.93
N GLU A 593 -24.85 -3.92 7.06
CA GLU A 593 -24.56 -2.51 7.27
C GLU A 593 -23.80 -2.28 8.58
N GLN A 594 -24.29 -2.82 9.70
CA GLN A 594 -23.58 -2.77 11.00
C GLN A 594 -22.18 -3.42 10.92
N ALA A 595 -22.04 -4.51 10.16
CA ALA A 595 -20.73 -5.14 9.95
C ALA A 595 -19.77 -4.24 9.17
N ARG A 596 -20.28 -3.51 8.17
CA ARG A 596 -19.56 -2.57 7.31
C ARG A 596 -19.10 -1.33 8.08
N GLU A 597 -20.01 -0.68 8.81
CA GLU A 597 -19.72 0.48 9.66
C GLU A 597 -18.63 0.15 10.68
N HIS A 598 -18.78 -0.95 11.43
CA HIS A 598 -17.74 -1.38 12.38
C HIS A 598 -16.42 -1.73 11.70
N MET A 599 -16.43 -2.27 10.49
CA MET A 599 -15.19 -2.52 9.74
C MET A 599 -14.49 -1.21 9.34
N GLN A 600 -15.23 -0.18 8.91
CA GLN A 600 -14.68 1.15 8.62
C GLN A 600 -14.08 1.80 9.88
N LEU A 601 -14.82 1.78 11.00
CA LEU A 601 -14.34 2.28 12.30
C LEU A 601 -13.07 1.53 12.73
N SER A 602 -13.01 0.21 12.50
CA SER A 602 -11.81 -0.60 12.75
C SER A 602 -10.62 -0.20 11.89
N ILE A 603 -10.82 0.02 10.58
CA ILE A 603 -9.75 0.47 9.68
C ILE A 603 -9.23 1.83 10.13
N LYS A 604 -10.13 2.78 10.42
CA LYS A 604 -9.81 4.17 10.77
C LYS A 604 -9.08 4.29 12.11
N TYR A 605 -9.59 3.63 13.16
CA TYR A 605 -9.15 3.85 14.55
C TYR A 605 -8.33 2.69 15.14
N GLU A 606 -8.56 1.44 14.74
CA GLU A 606 -7.94 0.25 15.39
C GLU A 606 -6.68 -0.28 14.68
N THR A 607 -6.35 0.31 13.52
CA THR A 607 -5.18 -0.04 12.69
C THR A 607 -3.90 0.65 13.18
N GLN A 608 -4.02 1.84 13.75
CA GLN A 608 -2.93 2.69 14.23
C GLN A 608 -2.30 2.14 15.53
N GLU A 609 -1.19 2.73 15.98
CA GLU A 609 -0.57 2.40 17.27
C GLU A 609 -0.84 3.52 18.29
N PRO A 610 -1.16 3.21 19.56
CA PRO A 610 -1.23 1.87 20.17
C PRO A 610 -2.39 1.00 19.65
N LYS A 611 -2.12 -0.28 19.39
CA LYS A 611 -3.00 -1.18 18.61
C LYS A 611 -4.32 -1.48 19.33
N GLY A 612 -5.42 -0.84 18.90
CA GLY A 612 -6.78 -1.14 19.39
C GLY A 612 -7.22 -2.58 19.14
N ALA A 613 -7.17 -3.06 17.89
CA ALA A 613 -7.59 -4.42 17.53
C ALA A 613 -6.44 -5.33 17.07
N LYS A 614 -6.60 -6.64 17.33
CA LYS A 614 -5.67 -7.66 16.84
C LYS A 614 -5.85 -7.81 15.33
N TYR A 615 -4.74 -7.83 14.60
CA TYR A 615 -4.68 -8.08 13.16
C TYR A 615 -5.59 -9.22 12.64
N LYS A 616 -5.69 -10.32 13.39
CA LYS A 616 -6.51 -11.49 13.00
C LYS A 616 -8.00 -11.16 13.00
N ASP A 617 -8.43 -10.30 13.92
CA ASP A 617 -9.85 -9.96 14.10
C ASP A 617 -10.32 -9.11 12.92
N GLN A 618 -9.49 -8.14 12.49
CA GLN A 618 -9.71 -7.37 11.27
C GLN A 618 -9.75 -8.26 10.02
N LEU A 619 -8.77 -9.17 9.86
CA LEU A 619 -8.75 -10.04 8.67
C LEU A 619 -9.91 -11.06 8.66
N MET A 620 -10.33 -11.57 9.83
CA MET A 620 -11.54 -12.40 9.95
C MET A 620 -12.79 -11.63 9.51
N ALA A 621 -12.98 -10.39 9.99
CA ALA A 621 -14.11 -9.55 9.63
C ALA A 621 -14.17 -9.26 8.12
N ILE A 622 -13.04 -8.90 7.52
CA ILE A 622 -12.96 -8.67 6.06
C ILE A 622 -13.28 -9.94 5.28
N CYS A 623 -12.80 -11.12 5.70
CA CYS A 623 -13.17 -12.38 5.07
C CYS A 623 -14.69 -12.64 5.15
N CYS A 624 -15.34 -12.42 6.30
CA CYS A 624 -16.80 -12.54 6.43
C CYS A 624 -17.54 -11.56 5.50
N LEU A 625 -17.12 -10.30 5.44
CA LEU A 625 -17.72 -9.26 4.59
C LEU A 625 -17.55 -9.57 3.09
N THR A 626 -16.39 -10.12 2.71
CA THR A 626 -16.14 -10.60 1.33
C THR A 626 -17.06 -11.77 1.00
N GLU A 627 -17.20 -12.74 1.90
CA GLU A 627 -18.11 -13.88 1.70
C GLU A 627 -19.58 -13.44 1.59
N TYR A 628 -20.04 -12.49 2.42
CA TYR A 628 -21.37 -11.91 2.28
C TYR A 628 -21.58 -11.28 0.90
N ALA A 629 -20.63 -10.48 0.43
CA ALA A 629 -20.72 -9.83 -0.88
C ALA A 629 -20.77 -10.85 -2.03
N ILE A 630 -20.04 -11.97 -1.91
CA ILE A 630 -20.12 -13.12 -2.84
C ILE A 630 -21.50 -13.78 -2.80
N LEU A 631 -22.02 -14.09 -1.60
CA LEU A 631 -23.31 -14.77 -1.41
C LEU A 631 -24.50 -13.92 -1.90
N SER A 632 -24.42 -12.60 -1.73
CA SER A 632 -25.44 -11.62 -2.14
C SER A 632 -25.28 -11.11 -3.58
N GLY A 633 -24.18 -11.45 -4.27
CA GLY A 633 -23.89 -10.96 -5.62
C GLY A 633 -23.47 -9.48 -5.71
N GLN A 634 -23.07 -8.86 -4.60
CA GLN A 634 -22.73 -7.43 -4.54
C GLN A 634 -21.26 -7.18 -4.96
N GLN A 635 -21.02 -7.20 -6.28
CA GLN A 635 -19.68 -7.35 -6.86
C GLN A 635 -18.66 -6.28 -6.46
N HIS A 636 -19.11 -5.04 -6.32
CA HIS A 636 -18.27 -3.89 -5.98
C HIS A 636 -17.74 -3.95 -4.53
N TYR A 637 -18.52 -4.42 -3.56
CA TYR A 637 -18.08 -4.52 -2.17
C TYR A 637 -17.01 -5.60 -1.98
N ALA A 638 -17.15 -6.77 -2.61
CA ALA A 638 -16.12 -7.82 -2.51
C ALA A 638 -14.75 -7.34 -3.00
N ARG A 639 -14.71 -6.53 -4.08
CA ARG A 639 -13.47 -5.90 -4.55
C ARG A 639 -12.86 -5.00 -3.49
N GLY A 640 -13.66 -4.10 -2.91
CA GLY A 640 -13.23 -3.19 -1.84
C GLY A 640 -12.69 -3.95 -0.62
N PHE A 641 -13.41 -4.98 -0.18
CA PHE A 641 -12.98 -5.83 0.94
C PHE A 641 -11.69 -6.61 0.62
N LEU A 642 -11.53 -7.18 -0.58
CA LEU A 642 -10.28 -7.84 -0.98
C LEU A 642 -9.08 -6.90 -1.07
N ILE A 643 -9.29 -5.61 -1.37
CA ILE A 643 -8.22 -4.60 -1.32
C ILE A 643 -7.89 -4.22 0.12
N ASN A 644 -8.91 -4.02 0.97
CA ASN A 644 -8.73 -3.77 2.40
C ASN A 644 -8.01 -4.93 3.11
N ALA A 645 -8.28 -6.18 2.70
CA ALA A 645 -7.55 -7.36 3.17
C ALA A 645 -6.06 -7.28 2.81
N GLU A 646 -5.73 -6.93 1.56
CA GLU A 646 -4.34 -6.78 1.12
C GLU A 646 -3.61 -5.67 1.88
N TYR A 647 -4.25 -4.52 2.07
CA TYR A 647 -3.73 -3.40 2.84
C TYR A 647 -3.38 -3.81 4.28
N ILE A 648 -4.34 -4.36 5.03
CA ILE A 648 -4.11 -4.75 6.44
C ILE A 648 -3.09 -5.89 6.54
N LEU A 649 -3.10 -6.84 5.59
CA LEU A 649 -2.12 -7.91 5.51
C LEU A 649 -0.70 -7.38 5.29
N ARG A 650 -0.50 -6.39 4.43
CA ARG A 650 0.83 -5.82 4.16
C ARG A 650 1.29 -4.84 5.24
N MET A 651 0.39 -4.05 5.83
CA MET A 651 0.73 -3.11 6.89
C MET A 651 0.94 -3.77 8.26
N ARG A 652 0.16 -4.83 8.59
CA ARG A 652 0.15 -5.44 9.94
C ARG A 652 0.43 -6.94 9.95
N GLY A 653 0.38 -7.63 8.81
CA GLY A 653 0.54 -9.08 8.70
C GLY A 653 1.99 -9.49 8.42
N LEU A 654 2.49 -9.15 7.23
CA LEU A 654 3.83 -9.53 6.73
C LEU A 654 5.01 -8.89 7.50
N PRO A 655 4.96 -7.65 8.02
CA PRO A 655 6.08 -7.07 8.78
C PRO A 655 6.37 -7.75 10.13
N LYS A 656 5.63 -8.81 10.49
CA LYS A 656 5.82 -9.56 11.73
C LYS A 656 6.93 -10.59 11.57
N ARG A 657 7.98 -10.47 12.39
CA ARG A 657 9.07 -11.46 12.58
C ARG A 657 8.61 -12.93 12.71
N ARG A 658 7.36 -13.19 13.10
CA ARG A 658 6.77 -14.54 13.14
C ARG A 658 5.28 -14.54 12.78
N ILE A 659 4.93 -15.19 11.68
CA ILE A 659 3.53 -15.41 11.28
C ILE A 659 2.97 -16.60 12.07
N SER A 660 1.99 -16.35 12.93
CA SER A 660 1.34 -17.43 13.72
C SER A 660 0.45 -18.34 12.85
N PRO A 661 0.24 -19.62 13.19
CA PRO A 661 -0.58 -20.55 12.40
C PRO A 661 -2.01 -20.05 12.10
N LYS A 662 -2.67 -19.41 13.08
CA LYS A 662 -4.00 -18.79 12.88
C LYS A 662 -3.99 -17.64 11.87
N ALA A 663 -2.90 -16.88 11.78
CA ALA A 663 -2.75 -15.81 10.79
C ALA A 663 -2.48 -16.39 9.39
N ARG A 664 -1.59 -17.39 9.30
CA ARG A 664 -1.31 -18.14 8.07
C ARG A 664 -2.57 -18.79 7.49
N LEU A 665 -3.45 -19.32 8.34
CA LEU A 665 -4.75 -19.86 7.92
C LEU A 665 -5.64 -18.81 7.23
N LEU A 666 -5.69 -17.59 7.76
CA LEU A 666 -6.42 -16.47 7.14
C LEU A 666 -5.74 -15.96 5.86
N HIS A 667 -4.40 -15.99 5.79
CA HIS A 667 -3.68 -15.72 4.54
C HIS A 667 -4.12 -16.65 3.43
N HIS A 668 -4.27 -17.96 3.71
CA HIS A 668 -4.73 -18.93 2.70
C HIS A 668 -6.19 -18.68 2.27
N VAL A 669 -7.06 -18.19 3.17
CA VAL A 669 -8.43 -17.78 2.80
C VAL A 669 -8.41 -16.57 1.87
N TYR A 670 -7.64 -15.54 2.23
CA TYR A 670 -7.44 -14.35 1.40
C TYR A 670 -6.88 -14.71 0.02
N THR A 671 -5.81 -15.52 -0.05
CA THR A 671 -5.21 -15.93 -1.32
C THR A 671 -6.19 -16.73 -2.17
N TRP A 672 -6.97 -17.63 -1.59
CA TRP A 672 -8.01 -18.36 -2.31
C TRP A 672 -9.05 -17.42 -2.94
N LEU A 673 -9.68 -16.57 -2.13
CA LEU A 673 -10.69 -15.63 -2.61
C LEU A 673 -10.12 -14.68 -3.67
N ARG A 674 -8.90 -14.17 -3.46
CA ARG A 674 -8.24 -13.27 -4.42
C ARG A 674 -7.90 -13.96 -5.74
N LEU A 675 -7.26 -15.13 -5.71
CA LEU A 675 -6.84 -15.83 -6.93
C LEU A 675 -8.01 -16.26 -7.80
N VAL A 676 -9.08 -16.78 -7.19
CA VAL A 676 -10.23 -17.27 -7.98
C VAL A 676 -11.02 -16.11 -8.58
N GLY A 677 -11.36 -15.07 -7.80
CA GLY A 677 -12.09 -13.90 -8.32
C GLY A 677 -11.30 -13.11 -9.38
N GLU A 678 -9.99 -12.92 -9.17
CA GLU A 678 -9.11 -12.23 -10.15
C GLU A 678 -8.94 -13.00 -11.46
N SER A 679 -8.95 -14.35 -11.42
CA SER A 679 -8.80 -15.15 -12.64
C SER A 679 -9.92 -14.89 -13.66
N THR A 680 -11.11 -14.52 -13.19
CA THR A 680 -12.24 -14.08 -14.01
C THR A 680 -12.43 -12.56 -14.06
N TYR A 681 -11.54 -11.77 -13.42
CA TYR A 681 -11.53 -10.33 -13.60
C TYR A 681 -10.95 -9.93 -14.96
N VAL A 682 -11.46 -8.84 -15.50
CA VAL A 682 -11.02 -8.24 -16.77
C VAL A 682 -11.02 -6.75 -16.58
N LEU A 683 -9.87 -6.12 -16.87
CA LEU A 683 -9.75 -4.67 -16.85
C LEU A 683 -10.69 -4.05 -17.90
N HIS A 684 -11.45 -3.04 -17.51
CA HIS A 684 -12.37 -2.35 -18.43
C HIS A 684 -11.58 -1.53 -19.44
N ASP A 685 -10.49 -0.89 -18.98
CA ASP A 685 -9.46 -0.31 -19.83
C ASP A 685 -8.15 -1.13 -19.81
N TYR A 686 -7.68 -1.49 -21.01
CA TYR A 686 -6.35 -2.09 -21.25
C TYR A 686 -5.40 -1.11 -21.98
N GLN A 687 -5.79 0.15 -22.18
CA GLN A 687 -4.91 1.15 -22.77
C GLN A 687 -3.68 1.33 -21.87
N PRO A 688 -2.48 1.10 -22.39
CA PRO A 688 -1.28 1.22 -21.57
C PRO A 688 -0.98 2.69 -21.30
N SER A 689 -0.80 3.01 -20.02
CA SER A 689 -0.20 4.27 -19.57
C SER A 689 1.23 4.40 -20.11
N ALA A 690 1.72 5.62 -20.29
CA ALA A 690 3.10 5.86 -20.74
C ALA A 690 4.11 5.25 -19.75
N SER A 691 3.86 5.41 -18.45
CA SER A 691 4.66 4.83 -17.36
C SER A 691 4.67 3.30 -17.36
N PHE A 692 3.57 2.63 -17.70
CA PHE A 692 3.58 1.16 -17.83
C PHE A 692 4.46 0.69 -19.00
N ILE A 693 4.38 1.35 -20.17
CA ILE A 693 5.25 1.00 -21.31
C ILE A 693 6.72 1.28 -20.98
N GLU A 694 7.00 2.35 -20.23
CA GLU A 694 8.36 2.67 -19.78
C GLU A 694 8.89 1.63 -18.79
N ALA A 695 8.14 1.30 -17.74
CA ALA A 695 8.50 0.26 -16.77
C ALA A 695 8.69 -1.12 -17.42
N LEU A 696 7.75 -1.52 -18.28
CA LEU A 696 7.85 -2.77 -19.03
C LEU A 696 9.07 -2.80 -19.95
N ASN A 697 9.43 -1.66 -20.58
CA ASN A 697 10.64 -1.53 -21.38
C ASN A 697 11.94 -1.39 -20.55
N SER A 698 11.88 -1.04 -19.26
CA SER A 698 13.06 -1.02 -18.37
C SER A 698 13.35 -2.39 -17.76
N ASP A 699 12.31 -3.10 -17.32
CA ASP A 699 12.43 -4.35 -16.56
C ASP A 699 12.93 -5.51 -17.43
N PHE A 700 12.62 -5.47 -18.74
CA PHE A 700 13.03 -6.47 -19.72
C PHE A 700 14.39 -6.21 -20.37
N ARG A 701 15.12 -5.13 -20.03
CA ARG A 701 16.49 -4.92 -20.56
C ARG A 701 17.45 -5.92 -19.93
N PRO A 702 18.25 -6.66 -20.71
CA PRO A 702 19.24 -7.58 -20.15
C PRO A 702 20.34 -6.81 -19.40
N ARG A 703 20.41 -6.98 -18.07
CA ARG A 703 21.55 -6.50 -17.27
C ARG A 703 22.82 -7.23 -17.73
N GLN A 704 23.86 -6.47 -18.13
CA GLN A 704 25.17 -7.06 -18.35
C GLN A 704 25.75 -7.58 -17.02
N PRO A 705 26.26 -8.82 -16.97
CA PRO A 705 26.84 -9.35 -15.74
C PRO A 705 28.22 -8.71 -15.45
N ASP A 706 28.32 -7.86 -14.41
CA ASP A 706 29.62 -7.54 -13.81
C ASP A 706 30.05 -8.73 -12.93
N PRO A 707 31.17 -9.41 -13.25
CA PRO A 707 31.60 -10.61 -12.54
C PRO A 707 31.94 -10.39 -11.06
N ARG A 708 31.97 -9.15 -10.56
CA ARG A 708 32.27 -8.83 -9.15
C ARG A 708 31.07 -8.89 -8.20
N ASN A 709 29.84 -9.05 -8.69
CA ASN A 709 28.63 -9.04 -7.83
C ASN A 709 28.04 -10.43 -7.51
N GLN A 710 28.56 -11.53 -8.08
CA GLN A 710 27.97 -12.87 -7.90
C GLN A 710 27.94 -13.39 -6.44
N VAL A 711 28.77 -12.84 -5.54
CA VAL A 711 28.90 -13.32 -4.14
C VAL A 711 28.00 -12.54 -3.16
N ARG A 712 27.22 -11.54 -3.61
CA ARG A 712 26.47 -10.62 -2.71
C ARG A 712 24.95 -10.82 -2.65
N SER A 713 24.38 -11.76 -3.42
CA SER A 713 22.93 -11.81 -3.64
C SER A 713 22.11 -12.56 -2.58
N GLU A 714 22.73 -13.31 -1.66
CA GLU A 714 21.98 -14.18 -0.73
C GLU A 714 21.61 -13.52 0.61
N ALA A 715 22.26 -12.41 0.99
CA ALA A 715 22.06 -11.77 2.29
C ALA A 715 21.20 -10.49 2.27
N ASP A 716 21.10 -9.81 1.11
CA ASP A 716 20.23 -8.63 0.92
C ASP A 716 18.85 -9.07 0.37
N GLN A 717 18.12 -9.88 1.14
CA GLN A 717 16.72 -10.14 0.84
C GLN A 717 15.92 -8.84 1.08
N LYS A 718 15.64 -8.12 -0.01
CA LYS A 718 14.66 -7.03 -0.01
C LYS A 718 13.35 -7.55 0.59
N VAL A 719 12.82 -6.85 1.60
CA VAL A 719 11.43 -7.01 2.02
C VAL A 719 10.56 -6.90 0.77
N PRO A 720 9.66 -7.86 0.47
CA PRO A 720 8.86 -7.85 -0.75
C PRO A 720 8.07 -6.56 -0.87
N GLN A 721 8.58 -5.63 -1.69
CA GLN A 721 7.91 -4.36 -1.91
C GLN A 721 6.66 -4.62 -2.74
N LEU A 722 5.69 -3.71 -2.61
CA LEU A 722 4.44 -3.89 -3.34
C LEU A 722 4.69 -3.86 -4.85
N ASP A 723 5.72 -3.14 -5.29
CA ASP A 723 6.12 -2.94 -6.69
C ASP A 723 6.83 -4.18 -7.30
N ASP A 724 7.25 -5.17 -6.50
CA ASP A 724 7.68 -6.50 -6.96
C ASP A 724 6.54 -7.29 -7.66
N PHE A 725 5.33 -6.75 -7.64
CA PHE A 725 4.07 -7.29 -8.14
C PHE A 725 4.14 -8.08 -9.44
N LEU A 726 4.86 -7.57 -10.44
CA LEU A 726 4.94 -8.21 -11.76
C LEU A 726 6.14 -9.17 -11.89
N ARG A 727 7.25 -8.91 -11.18
CA ARG A 727 8.59 -9.54 -11.37
C ARG A 727 8.83 -9.96 -12.83
N LEU A 728 8.58 -9.01 -13.72
CA LEU A 728 9.00 -9.06 -15.13
C LEU A 728 10.47 -8.66 -15.29
N GLU A 729 11.19 -8.48 -14.18
CA GLU A 729 12.65 -8.39 -14.19
C GLU A 729 13.23 -9.56 -14.99
N ALA A 730 14.10 -9.23 -15.94
CA ALA A 730 15.08 -10.15 -16.52
C ALA A 730 16.16 -10.48 -15.47
N HIS A 731 15.77 -11.08 -14.35
CA HIS A 731 16.70 -11.80 -13.49
C HIS A 731 17.37 -12.90 -14.32
N HIS A 732 18.65 -13.18 -14.03
CA HIS A 732 19.32 -14.34 -14.62
C HIS A 732 18.64 -15.67 -14.21
N SER A 733 17.73 -15.67 -13.24
CA SER A 733 16.86 -16.78 -12.82
C SER A 733 15.62 -17.01 -13.69
N ASP A 734 15.56 -16.49 -14.93
CA ASP A 734 14.79 -17.17 -15.98
C ASP A 734 15.39 -18.57 -16.30
N SER A 735 16.56 -18.91 -15.71
CA SER A 735 17.03 -20.29 -15.48
C SER A 735 16.53 -20.88 -14.14
N ASP A 736 16.04 -22.12 -14.21
CA ASP A 736 16.25 -23.17 -13.20
C ASP A 736 15.60 -23.03 -11.80
N LEU A 737 14.30 -22.73 -11.74
CA LEU A 737 13.48 -23.21 -10.60
C LEU A 737 12.47 -24.26 -11.07
N ASN A 738 12.73 -25.52 -10.73
CA ASN A 738 11.80 -26.60 -11.01
C ASN A 738 10.59 -26.50 -10.04
N ILE A 739 9.39 -26.77 -10.55
CA ILE A 739 8.15 -26.81 -9.77
C ILE A 739 8.20 -27.85 -8.62
N ASP A 740 9.12 -28.81 -8.70
CA ASP A 740 9.39 -29.81 -7.66
C ASP A 740 10.38 -29.36 -6.58
N ASP A 741 11.15 -28.28 -6.81
CA ASP A 741 12.14 -27.78 -5.85
C ASP A 741 11.44 -27.15 -4.63
N PRO A 742 12.01 -27.23 -3.41
CA PRO A 742 11.38 -26.67 -2.22
C PRO A 742 11.56 -25.15 -2.12
N LYS A 743 10.49 -24.42 -1.73
CA LYS A 743 10.60 -23.06 -1.19
C LYS A 743 11.31 -23.11 0.16
N ASP A 744 12.15 -22.11 0.42
CA ASP A 744 12.62 -21.82 1.78
C ASP A 744 11.47 -21.32 2.67
N GLN A 745 11.65 -21.38 3.99
CA GLN A 745 10.58 -21.08 4.93
C GLN A 745 10.16 -19.60 4.92
N GLU A 746 11.06 -18.68 4.58
CA GLU A 746 10.77 -17.25 4.57
C GLU A 746 9.95 -16.88 3.33
N THR A 747 10.40 -17.29 2.14
CA THR A 747 9.67 -17.11 0.87
C THR A 747 8.28 -17.76 0.95
N GLY A 748 8.18 -19.02 1.40
CA GLY A 748 6.91 -19.72 1.52
C GLY A 748 5.93 -19.11 2.54
N LEU A 749 6.42 -18.32 3.51
CA LEU A 749 5.58 -17.61 4.48
C LEU A 749 5.08 -16.23 4.00
N HIS A 750 5.82 -15.57 3.11
CA HIS A 750 5.52 -14.20 2.66
C HIS A 750 4.96 -14.13 1.22
N ASP A 751 5.08 -15.20 0.43
CA ASP A 751 4.51 -15.34 -0.92
C ASP A 751 2.99 -15.58 -0.90
N ILE A 752 2.23 -14.56 -0.44
CA ILE A 752 0.76 -14.60 -0.36
C ILE A 752 0.06 -14.69 -1.72
N HIS A 753 0.77 -14.41 -2.81
CA HIS A 753 0.22 -14.32 -4.16
C HIS A 753 0.64 -15.49 -5.06
N LEU A 754 1.40 -16.43 -4.50
CA LEU A 754 1.93 -17.60 -5.18
C LEU A 754 2.66 -17.20 -6.48
N GLN A 755 3.63 -16.32 -6.33
CA GLN A 755 4.51 -15.87 -7.41
C GLN A 755 5.58 -16.92 -7.72
N ASP A 756 6.14 -17.52 -6.67
CA ASP A 756 7.19 -18.53 -6.76
C ASP A 756 6.57 -19.90 -7.08
N SER A 757 7.04 -20.53 -8.17
CA SER A 757 6.58 -21.81 -8.70
C SER A 757 7.02 -23.03 -7.90
N ARG A 758 8.03 -22.90 -7.03
CA ARG A 758 8.55 -23.98 -6.19
C ARG A 758 7.47 -24.56 -5.28
N ASN A 759 7.67 -25.78 -4.80
CA ASN A 759 6.75 -26.47 -3.91
C ASN A 759 6.97 -26.07 -2.44
N PHE A 760 5.90 -25.88 -1.65
CA PHE A 760 6.01 -25.64 -0.21
C PHE A 760 5.23 -26.70 0.59
N SER A 761 5.97 -27.50 1.39
CA SER A 761 5.41 -28.64 2.14
C SER A 761 4.36 -28.24 3.19
N ASP A 762 4.55 -27.08 3.81
CA ASP A 762 3.79 -26.66 5.00
C ASP A 762 2.45 -26.02 4.63
N THR A 763 2.11 -26.02 3.34
CA THR A 763 0.91 -25.40 2.79
C THR A 763 -0.39 -26.02 3.30
N LEU A 764 -1.40 -25.17 3.50
CA LEU A 764 -2.71 -25.60 4.01
C LEU A 764 -3.79 -25.69 2.91
N TYR A 765 -3.56 -25.19 1.68
CA TYR A 765 -4.60 -25.13 0.64
C TYR A 765 -5.22 -26.50 0.35
N LYS A 766 -4.41 -27.56 0.28
CA LYS A 766 -4.89 -28.92 0.07
C LYS A 766 -5.76 -29.45 1.22
N GLN A 767 -5.51 -29.00 2.45
CA GLN A 767 -6.25 -29.43 3.64
C GLN A 767 -7.59 -28.66 3.78
N ILE A 768 -7.59 -27.39 3.37
CA ILE A 768 -8.71 -26.45 3.43
C ILE A 768 -9.65 -26.68 2.24
N TYR A 769 -9.15 -26.46 1.02
CA TYR A 769 -9.92 -26.40 -0.22
C TYR A 769 -9.85 -27.68 -1.07
N GLY A 770 -8.98 -28.63 -0.71
CA GLY A 770 -8.73 -29.84 -1.49
C GLY A 770 -7.84 -29.60 -2.73
N ILE A 771 -7.29 -28.39 -2.90
CA ILE A 771 -6.57 -27.98 -4.09
C ILE A 771 -5.06 -27.79 -3.76
N PRO A 772 -4.12 -28.33 -4.56
CA PRO A 772 -2.68 -28.13 -4.34
C PRO A 772 -2.24 -26.68 -4.53
N GLU A 773 -1.27 -26.20 -3.73
CA GLU A 773 -0.63 -24.89 -3.94
C GLU A 773 -0.06 -24.74 -5.36
N THR A 774 0.49 -25.83 -5.91
CA THR A 774 0.98 -25.88 -7.29
C THR A 774 -0.07 -25.47 -8.32
N TRP A 775 -1.33 -25.89 -8.16
CA TRP A 775 -2.40 -25.51 -9.09
C TRP A 775 -2.76 -24.02 -8.93
N LEU A 776 -2.84 -23.55 -7.68
CA LEU A 776 -3.08 -22.13 -7.36
C LEU A 776 -1.96 -21.21 -7.89
N THR A 777 -0.73 -21.70 -7.89
CA THR A 777 0.44 -21.01 -8.45
C THR A 777 0.35 -20.90 -9.97
N LEU A 778 -0.03 -21.99 -10.66
CA LEU A 778 -0.19 -21.98 -12.12
C LEU A 778 -1.33 -21.06 -12.57
N ILE A 779 -2.47 -21.02 -11.88
CA ILE A 779 -3.55 -20.07 -12.20
C ILE A 779 -3.13 -18.61 -11.90
N SER A 780 -2.39 -18.35 -10.82
CA SER A 780 -1.79 -17.04 -10.53
C SER A 780 -0.89 -16.58 -11.68
N GLN A 781 0.14 -17.36 -12.03
CA GLN A 781 1.07 -17.02 -13.10
C GLN A 781 0.36 -16.88 -14.47
N THR A 782 -0.62 -17.73 -14.78
CA THR A 782 -1.42 -17.62 -16.01
C THR A 782 -2.22 -16.31 -16.06
N THR A 783 -2.80 -15.90 -14.94
CA THR A 783 -3.61 -14.66 -14.86
C THR A 783 -2.72 -13.42 -15.02
N ARG A 784 -1.51 -13.42 -14.42
CA ARG A 784 -0.50 -12.35 -14.60
C ARG A 784 -0.12 -12.21 -16.07
N LEU A 785 0.32 -13.31 -16.67
CA LEU A 785 0.80 -13.34 -18.04
C LEU A 785 -0.31 -12.94 -19.03
N ALA A 786 -1.54 -13.43 -18.81
CA ALA A 786 -2.69 -13.07 -19.62
C ALA A 786 -2.96 -11.56 -19.65
N ASN A 787 -2.97 -10.90 -18.48
CA ASN A 787 -3.27 -9.47 -18.39
C ASN A 787 -2.15 -8.64 -19.03
N VAL A 788 -0.88 -8.95 -18.76
CA VAL A 788 0.26 -8.26 -19.38
C VAL A 788 0.28 -8.45 -20.90
N MET A 789 0.03 -9.66 -21.40
CA MET A 789 -0.05 -9.92 -22.83
C MET A 789 -1.21 -9.18 -23.49
N GLU A 790 -2.36 -9.05 -22.83
CA GLU A 790 -3.50 -8.29 -23.37
C GLU A 790 -3.18 -6.79 -23.46
N THR A 791 -2.58 -6.20 -22.42
CA THR A 791 -2.10 -4.80 -22.47
C THR A 791 -1.06 -4.61 -23.59
N PHE A 792 -0.16 -5.57 -23.81
CA PHE A 792 0.81 -5.53 -24.91
C PHE A 792 0.15 -5.62 -26.29
N ARG A 793 -0.88 -6.47 -26.47
CA ARG A 793 -1.66 -6.58 -27.72
C ARG A 793 -2.34 -5.25 -28.04
N VAL A 794 -2.99 -4.63 -27.06
CA VAL A 794 -3.62 -3.30 -27.20
C VAL A 794 -2.58 -2.23 -27.54
N ALA A 795 -1.43 -2.20 -26.84
CA ALA A 795 -0.32 -1.29 -27.14
C ALA A 795 0.12 -1.33 -28.61
N ARG A 796 0.26 -2.55 -29.15
CA ARG A 796 0.67 -2.81 -30.53
C ARG A 796 -0.40 -2.42 -31.56
N GLN A 797 -1.68 -2.60 -31.25
CA GLN A 797 -2.79 -2.14 -32.10
C GLN A 797 -2.85 -0.60 -32.16
N SER A 798 -2.60 0.09 -31.04
CA SER A 798 -2.56 1.56 -30.95
C SER A 798 -1.25 2.21 -31.47
N GLN A 799 -0.40 1.46 -32.19
CA GLN A 799 0.90 1.94 -32.73
C GLN A 799 1.88 2.56 -31.70
N LYS A 800 1.70 2.30 -30.40
CA LYS A 800 2.67 2.71 -29.37
C LYS A 800 3.95 1.86 -29.50
N LYS A 801 5.13 2.46 -29.31
CA LYS A 801 6.44 1.79 -29.40
C LYS A 801 6.67 0.79 -28.25
N ALA A 802 6.09 -0.40 -28.37
CA ALA A 802 6.45 -1.55 -27.54
C ALA A 802 7.80 -2.14 -28.03
N SER A 803 8.70 -2.51 -27.11
CA SER A 803 9.99 -3.10 -27.49
C SER A 803 9.87 -4.55 -27.96
N LEU A 804 10.76 -4.95 -28.88
CA LEU A 804 10.86 -6.32 -29.38
C LEU A 804 11.36 -7.27 -28.29
N GLU A 805 12.33 -6.83 -27.48
CA GLU A 805 12.95 -7.57 -26.37
C GLU A 805 11.92 -7.96 -25.29
N ALA A 806 10.99 -7.07 -24.97
CA ALA A 806 9.87 -7.35 -24.08
C ALA A 806 8.94 -8.44 -24.66
N TRP A 807 8.63 -8.38 -25.96
CA TRP A 807 7.80 -9.39 -26.62
C TRP A 807 8.46 -10.77 -26.60
N GLU A 808 9.75 -10.84 -26.93
CA GLU A 808 10.51 -12.10 -26.92
C GLU A 808 10.60 -12.71 -25.51
N THR A 809 10.68 -11.87 -24.47
CA THR A 809 10.71 -12.34 -23.08
C THR A 809 9.33 -12.82 -22.61
N LEU A 810 8.26 -12.09 -22.93
CA LEU A 810 6.88 -12.55 -22.70
C LEU A 810 6.58 -13.85 -23.47
N HIS A 811 7.11 -14.02 -24.68
CA HIS A 811 6.92 -15.23 -25.47
C HIS A 811 7.61 -16.44 -24.83
N ARG A 812 8.89 -16.32 -24.46
CA ARG A 812 9.63 -17.38 -23.74
C ARG A 812 8.96 -17.78 -22.44
N ARG A 813 8.46 -16.80 -21.67
CA ARG A 813 7.68 -17.07 -20.44
C ARG A 813 6.35 -17.77 -20.72
N SER A 814 5.69 -17.49 -21.85
CA SER A 814 4.48 -18.22 -22.27
C SER A 814 4.78 -19.69 -22.60
N GLU A 815 5.88 -19.98 -23.28
CA GLU A 815 6.33 -21.35 -23.57
C GLU A 815 6.72 -22.10 -22.30
N HIS A 816 7.41 -21.46 -21.36
CA HIS A 816 7.79 -22.07 -20.08
C HIS A 816 6.54 -22.45 -19.27
N LEU A 817 5.59 -21.50 -19.09
CA LEU A 817 4.37 -21.74 -18.34
C LEU A 817 3.47 -22.81 -18.99
N GLU A 818 3.40 -22.85 -20.32
CA GLU A 818 2.70 -23.91 -21.06
C GLU A 818 3.27 -25.31 -20.75
N ASN A 819 4.61 -25.43 -20.77
CA ASN A 819 5.31 -26.66 -20.41
C ASN A 819 5.07 -27.06 -18.95
N MET A 820 5.04 -26.10 -18.01
CA MET A 820 4.71 -26.37 -16.61
C MET A 820 3.28 -26.91 -16.45
N ILE A 821 2.28 -26.25 -17.05
CA ILE A 821 0.87 -26.66 -16.97
C ILE A 821 0.70 -28.05 -17.60
N CYS A 822 1.23 -28.28 -18.81
CA CYS A 822 1.14 -29.57 -19.49
C CYS A 822 1.85 -30.68 -18.69
N SER A 823 3.04 -30.41 -18.14
CA SER A 823 3.77 -31.35 -17.28
C SER A 823 2.97 -31.71 -16.03
N PHE A 824 2.39 -30.71 -15.35
CA PHE A 824 1.56 -30.91 -14.16
C PHE A 824 0.35 -31.80 -14.44
N VAL A 825 -0.41 -31.52 -15.51
CA VAL A 825 -1.59 -32.30 -15.92
C VAL A 825 -1.19 -33.72 -16.35
N LEU A 826 -0.11 -33.89 -17.13
CA LEU A 826 0.37 -35.21 -17.55
C LEU A 826 0.86 -36.06 -16.37
N ARG A 827 1.59 -35.46 -15.41
CA ARG A 827 2.04 -36.13 -14.18
C ARG A 827 0.86 -36.58 -13.33
N HIS A 828 -0.18 -35.74 -13.20
CA HIS A 828 -1.42 -36.09 -12.53
C HIS A 828 -2.12 -37.27 -13.22
N ASN A 829 -2.36 -37.19 -14.53
CA ASN A 829 -2.99 -38.27 -15.31
C ASN A 829 -2.22 -39.61 -15.22
N ARG A 830 -0.88 -39.58 -15.18
CA ARG A 830 -0.04 -40.77 -14.93
C ARG A 830 -0.26 -41.34 -13.53
N ARG A 831 -0.34 -40.50 -12.49
CA ARG A 831 -0.59 -40.94 -11.09
C ARG A 831 -1.95 -41.62 -10.94
N VAL A 832 -3.00 -41.08 -11.59
CA VAL A 832 -4.36 -41.67 -11.60
C VAL A 832 -4.32 -43.08 -12.19
N ARG A 833 -3.76 -43.22 -13.40
CA ARG A 833 -3.64 -44.52 -14.10
C ARG A 833 -2.78 -45.52 -13.34
N SER A 834 -1.71 -45.07 -12.67
CA SER A 834 -0.74 -45.95 -11.99
C SER A 834 -1.20 -46.47 -10.63
N LYS A 835 -2.06 -45.77 -9.90
CA LYS A 835 -2.39 -46.11 -8.50
C LYS A 835 -3.76 -46.75 -8.30
N HIS A 836 -4.57 -46.92 -9.36
CA HIS A 836 -6.00 -47.22 -9.23
C HIS A 836 -6.65 -46.34 -8.14
N LEU A 837 -6.37 -45.02 -8.20
CA LEU A 837 -6.92 -44.05 -7.28
C LEU A 837 -8.45 -44.15 -7.33
N ASP A 838 -9.04 -44.45 -6.17
CA ASP A 838 -10.43 -44.85 -6.07
C ASP A 838 -11.35 -43.71 -6.54
N SER A 839 -11.98 -43.91 -7.71
CA SER A 839 -12.85 -42.94 -8.37
C SER A 839 -14.14 -42.66 -7.59
N SER A 840 -14.37 -43.40 -6.50
CA SER A 840 -15.41 -43.14 -5.51
C SER A 840 -15.24 -41.79 -4.78
N LYS A 841 -14.03 -41.21 -4.74
CA LYS A 841 -13.74 -40.01 -3.95
C LYS A 841 -13.88 -38.72 -4.77
N PRO A 842 -14.67 -37.72 -4.31
CA PRO A 842 -14.98 -36.53 -5.10
C PRO A 842 -13.77 -35.61 -5.39
N HIS A 843 -12.68 -35.70 -4.62
CA HIS A 843 -11.45 -34.95 -4.90
C HIS A 843 -10.90 -35.17 -6.31
N GLU A 844 -10.90 -36.43 -6.78
CA GLU A 844 -10.19 -36.80 -8.00
C GLU A 844 -10.92 -36.32 -9.27
N PRO A 845 -12.25 -36.49 -9.43
CA PRO A 845 -12.99 -35.84 -10.51
C PRO A 845 -12.88 -34.31 -10.54
N MET A 846 -12.95 -33.63 -9.40
CA MET A 846 -12.81 -32.16 -9.38
C MET A 846 -11.43 -31.70 -9.83
N LEU A 847 -10.35 -32.36 -9.38
CA LEU A 847 -9.00 -31.98 -9.79
C LEU A 847 -8.79 -32.21 -11.30
N ARG A 848 -9.39 -33.25 -11.89
CA ARG A 848 -9.45 -33.42 -13.35
C ARG A 848 -10.17 -32.24 -14.04
N ALA A 849 -11.32 -31.80 -13.52
CA ALA A 849 -12.06 -30.66 -14.06
C ALA A 849 -11.27 -29.34 -13.99
N LEU A 850 -10.65 -29.04 -12.83
CA LEU A 850 -9.80 -27.87 -12.64
C LEU A 850 -8.55 -27.88 -13.55
N ASN A 851 -8.00 -29.06 -13.84
CA ASN A 851 -6.87 -29.22 -14.76
C ASN A 851 -7.26 -28.98 -16.22
N GLY A 852 -8.39 -29.52 -16.68
CA GLY A 852 -8.92 -29.26 -18.02
C GLY A 852 -9.28 -27.78 -18.22
N ALA A 853 -9.93 -27.17 -17.23
CA ALA A 853 -10.28 -25.75 -17.26
C ALA A 853 -9.04 -24.83 -17.22
N LEU A 854 -7.99 -25.17 -16.46
CA LEU A 854 -6.72 -24.41 -16.47
C LEU A 854 -6.05 -24.42 -17.85
N LEU A 855 -6.06 -25.56 -18.56
CA LEU A 855 -5.58 -25.64 -19.94
C LEU A 855 -6.39 -24.74 -20.88
N ILE A 856 -7.72 -24.82 -20.82
CA ILE A 856 -8.62 -23.97 -21.64
C ILE A 856 -8.36 -22.48 -21.35
N PHE A 857 -8.28 -22.12 -20.06
CA PHE A 857 -8.00 -20.76 -19.61
C PHE A 857 -6.67 -20.23 -20.18
N PHE A 858 -5.58 -21.00 -20.05
CA PHE A 858 -4.28 -20.65 -20.61
C PHE A 858 -4.35 -20.46 -22.14
N TYR A 859 -4.87 -21.45 -22.87
CA TYR A 859 -4.89 -21.39 -24.34
C TYR A 859 -5.77 -20.28 -24.89
N ARG A 860 -6.86 -19.89 -24.20
CA ARG A 860 -7.71 -18.76 -24.63
C ARG A 860 -7.16 -17.40 -24.22
N ARG A 861 -6.65 -17.24 -23.00
CA ARG A 861 -6.15 -15.95 -22.48
C ARG A 861 -4.75 -15.59 -22.98
N VAL A 862 -3.85 -16.58 -23.03
CA VAL A 862 -2.41 -16.40 -23.36
C VAL A 862 -2.15 -16.62 -24.85
N ARG A 863 -2.61 -17.74 -25.41
CA ARG A 863 -2.34 -18.14 -26.80
C ARG A 863 -3.43 -17.75 -27.81
N GLN A 864 -4.62 -17.32 -27.36
CA GLN A 864 -5.79 -17.00 -28.20
C GLN A 864 -6.21 -18.11 -29.19
N VAL A 865 -6.02 -19.38 -28.82
CA VAL A 865 -6.35 -20.55 -29.65
C VAL A 865 -7.86 -20.62 -29.96
N HIS A 866 -8.23 -21.06 -31.15
CA HIS A 866 -9.63 -21.21 -31.56
C HIS A 866 -10.36 -22.31 -30.74
N PRO A 867 -11.60 -22.07 -30.23
CA PRO A 867 -12.30 -23.00 -29.33
C PRO A 867 -12.44 -24.43 -29.86
N ALA A 868 -12.60 -24.61 -31.18
CA ALA A 868 -12.70 -25.94 -31.80
C ALA A 868 -11.50 -26.86 -31.50
N VAL A 869 -10.30 -26.31 -31.28
CA VAL A 869 -9.10 -27.08 -30.90
C VAL A 869 -9.19 -27.58 -29.46
N LEU A 870 -9.88 -26.84 -28.59
CA LEU A 870 -10.06 -27.14 -27.17
C LEU A 870 -11.26 -28.04 -26.88
N ALA A 871 -12.00 -28.45 -27.91
CA ALA A 871 -13.26 -29.20 -27.79
C ALA A 871 -13.13 -30.48 -26.94
N GLY A 872 -12.00 -31.18 -27.02
CA GLY A 872 -11.74 -32.36 -26.18
C GLY A 872 -11.56 -32.03 -24.70
N HIS A 873 -10.90 -30.92 -24.37
CA HIS A 873 -10.77 -30.45 -22.98
C HIS A 873 -12.11 -29.98 -22.41
N VAL A 874 -13.00 -29.41 -23.24
CA VAL A 874 -14.38 -29.11 -22.82
C VAL A 874 -15.12 -30.40 -22.43
N ASP A 875 -14.97 -31.48 -23.21
CA ASP A 875 -15.56 -32.78 -22.89
C ASP A 875 -14.97 -33.42 -21.64
N ASP A 876 -13.64 -33.31 -21.45
CA ASP A 876 -12.95 -33.75 -20.23
C ASP A 876 -13.54 -33.07 -18.99
N VAL A 877 -13.75 -31.74 -19.03
CA VAL A 877 -14.29 -30.95 -17.90
C VAL A 877 -15.75 -31.31 -17.62
N ILE A 878 -16.60 -31.37 -18.64
CA ILE A 878 -18.02 -31.76 -18.48
C ILE A 878 -18.12 -33.16 -17.87
N THR A 879 -17.34 -34.11 -18.37
CA THR A 879 -17.31 -35.49 -17.86
C THR A 879 -16.78 -35.54 -16.42
N ALA A 880 -15.71 -34.83 -16.12
CA ALA A 880 -15.10 -34.80 -14.79
C ALA A 880 -16.03 -34.17 -13.73
N LEU A 881 -16.82 -33.15 -14.10
CA LEU A 881 -17.83 -32.56 -13.20
C LEU A 881 -19.08 -33.45 -13.05
N ALA A 882 -19.47 -34.18 -14.10
CA ALA A 882 -20.53 -35.20 -13.99
C ALA A 882 -20.09 -36.39 -13.09
N ASP A 883 -18.82 -36.78 -13.15
CA ASP A 883 -18.23 -37.77 -12.23
C ASP A 883 -18.15 -37.23 -10.79
N PHE A 884 -17.77 -35.97 -10.62
CA PHE A 884 -17.76 -35.29 -9.32
C PHE A 884 -19.14 -35.36 -8.65
N GLN A 885 -20.19 -34.97 -9.38
CA GLN A 885 -21.57 -34.98 -8.89
C GLN A 885 -22.06 -36.38 -8.46
N LYS A 886 -21.57 -37.46 -9.09
CA LYS A 886 -21.89 -38.84 -8.68
C LYS A 886 -21.14 -39.29 -7.41
N ALA A 887 -19.99 -38.69 -7.13
CA ALA A 887 -19.11 -39.04 -6.01
C ALA A 887 -19.37 -38.20 -4.74
N VAL A 888 -20.10 -37.09 -4.84
CA VAL A 888 -20.51 -36.27 -3.68
C VAL A 888 -21.77 -36.86 -3.03
N PRO A 889 -21.79 -37.10 -1.71
CA PRO A 889 -23.00 -37.54 -1.00
C PRO A 889 -24.14 -36.53 -1.11
N ALA A 890 -25.39 -37.00 -1.16
CA ALA A 890 -26.58 -36.15 -1.31
C ALA A 890 -26.76 -35.08 -0.21
N GLU A 891 -26.12 -35.26 0.94
CA GLU A 891 -26.11 -34.32 2.08
C GLU A 891 -25.17 -33.12 1.87
N HIS A 892 -24.30 -33.13 0.84
CA HIS A 892 -23.36 -32.05 0.55
C HIS A 892 -23.78 -31.35 -0.76
N PRO A 893 -24.33 -30.12 -0.71
CA PRO A 893 -24.68 -29.35 -1.91
C PRO A 893 -23.44 -28.98 -2.73
N MET A 894 -23.64 -28.57 -3.99
CA MET A 894 -22.52 -28.11 -4.81
C MET A 894 -21.94 -26.80 -4.26
N SER A 895 -20.62 -26.63 -4.35
CA SER A 895 -19.94 -25.40 -3.95
C SER A 895 -19.87 -24.41 -5.11
N PRO A 896 -19.88 -23.07 -4.88
CA PRO A 896 -19.56 -22.06 -5.89
C PRO A 896 -18.24 -22.32 -6.63
N ALA A 897 -17.28 -22.97 -5.99
CA ALA A 897 -16.02 -23.37 -6.61
C ALA A 897 -16.19 -24.34 -7.80
N THR A 898 -17.32 -25.04 -7.91
CA THR A 898 -17.66 -25.86 -9.08
C THR A 898 -18.03 -25.04 -10.31
N ALA A 899 -18.44 -23.78 -10.13
CA ALA A 899 -18.79 -22.87 -11.22
C ALA A 899 -17.58 -22.52 -12.09
N TRP A 900 -16.39 -22.34 -11.49
CA TRP A 900 -15.18 -21.93 -12.20
C TRP A 900 -14.79 -22.87 -13.35
N PRO A 901 -14.54 -24.18 -13.13
CA PRO A 901 -14.18 -25.06 -14.23
C PRO A 901 -15.30 -25.17 -15.28
N MET A 902 -16.58 -25.18 -14.88
CA MET A 902 -17.68 -25.26 -15.84
C MET A 902 -17.86 -23.99 -16.66
N PHE A 903 -17.71 -22.81 -16.07
CA PHE A 903 -17.79 -21.52 -16.76
C PHE A 903 -16.70 -21.41 -17.83
N ILE A 904 -15.44 -21.67 -17.45
CA ILE A 904 -14.31 -21.61 -18.38
C ILE A 904 -14.46 -22.61 -19.55
N ALA A 905 -14.91 -23.84 -19.28
CA ALA A 905 -15.16 -24.81 -20.35
C ALA A 905 -16.41 -24.48 -21.19
N GLY A 906 -17.47 -24.00 -20.55
CA GLY A 906 -18.74 -23.65 -21.19
C GLY A 906 -18.62 -22.49 -22.17
N CYS A 907 -17.78 -21.49 -21.88
CA CYS A 907 -17.51 -20.36 -22.77
C CYS A 907 -16.91 -20.78 -24.12
N GLU A 908 -16.38 -21.99 -24.22
CA GLU A 908 -15.76 -22.54 -25.44
C GLU A 908 -16.58 -23.73 -26.01
N ALA A 909 -17.81 -23.95 -25.51
CA ALA A 909 -18.72 -24.99 -25.98
C ALA A 909 -19.43 -24.58 -27.29
N LEU A 910 -18.98 -25.13 -28.41
CA LEU A 910 -19.48 -24.79 -29.76
C LEU A 910 -20.68 -25.62 -30.25
N THR A 911 -20.99 -26.77 -29.64
CA THR A 911 -22.07 -27.64 -30.13
C THR A 911 -23.27 -27.65 -29.18
N ALA A 912 -24.49 -27.72 -29.73
CA ALA A 912 -25.74 -27.73 -28.96
C ALA A 912 -25.70 -28.73 -27.79
N SER A 913 -25.32 -29.98 -28.04
CA SER A 913 -25.21 -31.01 -26.99
C SER A 913 -24.24 -30.65 -25.84
N LYS A 914 -23.19 -29.86 -26.08
CA LYS A 914 -22.27 -29.39 -25.02
C LYS A 914 -22.88 -28.21 -24.27
N ARG A 915 -23.49 -27.26 -25.01
CA ARG A 915 -24.21 -26.11 -24.42
C ARG A 915 -25.36 -26.58 -23.53
N ASP A 916 -26.13 -27.58 -23.96
CA ASP A 916 -27.20 -28.20 -23.18
C ASP A 916 -26.69 -28.83 -21.88
N ALA A 917 -25.57 -29.55 -21.93
CA ALA A 917 -24.95 -30.13 -20.73
C ALA A 917 -24.47 -29.06 -19.74
N VAL A 918 -23.90 -27.96 -20.25
CA VAL A 918 -23.48 -26.79 -19.46
C VAL A 918 -24.71 -26.11 -18.82
N LEU A 919 -25.77 -25.85 -19.59
CA LEU A 919 -27.01 -25.26 -19.08
C LEU A 919 -27.66 -26.15 -18.01
N GLN A 920 -27.73 -27.47 -18.22
CA GLN A 920 -28.23 -28.41 -17.23
C GLN A 920 -27.42 -28.39 -15.94
N PHE A 921 -26.09 -28.25 -16.03
CA PHE A 921 -25.23 -28.08 -14.86
C PHE A 921 -25.58 -26.79 -14.09
N PHE A 922 -25.64 -25.64 -14.78
CA PHE A 922 -25.91 -24.35 -14.11
C PHE A 922 -27.32 -24.28 -13.54
N ASN A 923 -28.34 -24.74 -14.26
CA ASN A 923 -29.73 -24.81 -13.76
C ASN A 923 -29.85 -25.72 -12.52
N ARG A 924 -29.08 -26.83 -12.47
CA ARG A 924 -29.03 -27.71 -11.30
C ARG A 924 -28.23 -27.11 -10.14
N ALA A 925 -27.15 -26.39 -10.44
CA ALA A 925 -26.37 -25.68 -9.42
C ALA A 925 -27.20 -24.57 -8.77
N GLU A 926 -27.89 -23.77 -9.58
CA GLU A 926 -28.85 -22.75 -9.15
C GLU A 926 -30.00 -23.36 -8.34
N SER A 927 -30.59 -24.49 -8.75
CA SER A 927 -31.68 -25.11 -7.97
C SER A 927 -31.25 -25.67 -6.61
N ILE A 928 -30.00 -26.13 -6.49
CA ILE A 928 -29.44 -26.72 -5.26
C ILE A 928 -28.85 -25.66 -4.33
N CYS A 929 -28.13 -24.67 -4.87
CA CYS A 929 -27.28 -23.71 -4.14
C CYS A 929 -27.88 -22.29 -4.11
N ARG A 930 -28.67 -21.95 -5.13
CA ARG A 930 -29.37 -20.67 -5.34
C ARG A 930 -28.52 -19.39 -5.30
N PHE A 931 -27.19 -19.51 -5.31
CA PHE A 931 -26.31 -18.36 -5.36
C PHE A 931 -26.39 -17.62 -6.71
N PRO A 932 -26.46 -16.26 -6.72
CA PRO A 932 -26.55 -15.45 -7.93
C PRO A 932 -25.45 -15.76 -8.96
N ILE A 933 -24.25 -16.13 -8.51
CA ILE A 933 -23.11 -16.52 -9.34
C ILE A 933 -23.44 -17.52 -10.45
N PHE A 934 -24.33 -18.49 -10.20
CA PHE A 934 -24.70 -19.50 -11.20
C PHE A 934 -25.64 -18.93 -12.28
N GLN A 935 -26.51 -17.99 -11.91
CA GLN A 935 -27.36 -17.25 -12.84
C GLN A 935 -26.50 -16.32 -13.71
N THR A 936 -25.66 -15.47 -13.09
CA THR A 936 -24.78 -14.53 -13.80
C THR A 936 -23.84 -15.26 -14.77
N ALA A 937 -23.25 -16.37 -14.35
CA ALA A 937 -22.42 -17.19 -15.23
C ALA A 937 -23.19 -17.75 -16.44
N ARG A 938 -24.44 -18.23 -16.24
CA ARG A 938 -25.32 -18.73 -17.31
C ARG A 938 -25.70 -17.63 -18.32
N GLU A 939 -25.98 -16.42 -17.83
CA GLU A 939 -26.30 -15.26 -18.67
C GLU A 939 -25.11 -14.90 -19.56
N ILE A 940 -23.92 -14.73 -18.97
CA ILE A 940 -22.67 -14.45 -19.70
C ILE A 940 -22.37 -15.55 -20.73
N LEU A 941 -22.51 -16.83 -20.37
CA LEU A 941 -22.33 -17.96 -21.29
C LEU A 941 -23.23 -17.87 -22.51
N THR A 942 -24.50 -17.51 -22.31
CA THR A 942 -25.49 -17.38 -23.38
C THR A 942 -25.13 -16.22 -24.32
N ASP A 943 -24.70 -15.07 -23.77
CA ASP A 943 -24.21 -13.95 -24.58
C ASP A 943 -22.97 -14.31 -25.41
N VAL A 944 -22.02 -15.05 -24.81
CA VAL A 944 -20.80 -15.53 -25.50
C VAL A 944 -21.18 -16.41 -26.69
N TRP A 945 -22.09 -17.37 -26.49
CA TRP A 945 -22.54 -18.26 -27.55
C TRP A 945 -23.23 -17.50 -28.69
N ASN A 946 -24.08 -16.51 -28.37
CA ASN A 946 -24.71 -15.65 -29.37
C ASN A 946 -23.68 -14.87 -30.19
N GLN A 947 -22.66 -14.27 -29.56
CA GLN A 947 -21.57 -13.58 -30.28
C GLN A 947 -20.71 -14.54 -31.11
N GLN A 948 -20.42 -15.74 -30.60
CA GLN A 948 -19.64 -16.76 -31.33
C GLN A 948 -20.38 -17.27 -32.58
N ASP A 949 -21.68 -17.52 -32.47
CA ASP A 949 -22.50 -17.98 -33.60
C ASP A 949 -22.61 -16.89 -34.68
N GLN A 950 -22.89 -15.64 -34.28
CA GLN A 950 -22.89 -14.49 -35.19
C GLN A 950 -21.52 -14.29 -35.87
N HIS A 951 -20.41 -14.50 -35.14
CA HIS A 951 -19.06 -14.40 -35.69
C HIS A 951 -18.78 -15.49 -36.72
N LEU A 952 -19.16 -16.74 -36.45
CA LEU A 952 -19.01 -17.86 -37.39
C LEU A 952 -19.75 -17.65 -38.71
N GLU A 953 -20.90 -16.98 -38.68
CA GLU A 953 -21.68 -16.60 -39.86
C GLU A 953 -21.07 -15.40 -40.62
N THR A 954 -20.65 -14.35 -39.91
CA THR A 954 -20.37 -13.04 -40.51
C THR A 954 -18.89 -12.68 -40.66
N ASN A 955 -17.99 -13.20 -39.80
CA ASN A 955 -16.60 -12.76 -39.73
C ASN A 955 -15.61 -13.93 -39.55
N ARG A 956 -14.79 -14.17 -40.58
CA ARG A 956 -13.76 -15.22 -40.58
C ARG A 956 -12.32 -14.70 -40.47
N ARG A 957 -12.13 -13.40 -40.22
CA ARG A 957 -10.80 -12.76 -40.16
C ARG A 957 -10.37 -12.42 -38.73
N ASP A 958 -11.31 -11.97 -37.91
CA ASP A 958 -11.00 -11.53 -36.54
C ASP A 958 -11.03 -12.71 -35.54
N PRO A 959 -10.35 -12.59 -34.37
CA PRO A 959 -10.36 -13.62 -33.35
C PRO A 959 -11.76 -13.93 -32.83
N MET A 960 -12.03 -15.20 -32.52
CA MET A 960 -13.32 -15.66 -31.99
C MET A 960 -13.65 -14.98 -30.65
N PRO A 961 -14.87 -14.40 -30.48
CA PRO A 961 -15.32 -13.79 -29.23
C PRO A 961 -15.12 -14.68 -27.99
N THR A 962 -14.94 -14.02 -26.85
CA THR A 962 -14.63 -14.63 -25.55
C THR A 962 -15.53 -14.01 -24.49
N TRP A 963 -15.70 -14.69 -23.35
CA TRP A 963 -16.37 -14.11 -22.17
C TRP A 963 -15.79 -12.75 -21.74
N ILE A 964 -14.52 -12.49 -22.05
CA ILE A 964 -13.81 -11.24 -21.81
C ILE A 964 -14.52 -10.05 -22.49
N THR A 965 -15.04 -10.21 -23.71
CA THR A 965 -15.73 -9.13 -24.43
C THR A 965 -17.07 -8.79 -23.78
N ILE A 966 -17.86 -9.81 -23.40
CA ILE A 966 -19.14 -9.65 -22.70
C ILE A 966 -18.93 -8.95 -21.35
N VAL A 967 -18.00 -9.47 -20.55
CA VAL A 967 -17.63 -8.94 -19.23
C VAL A 967 -17.20 -7.48 -19.31
N ARG A 968 -16.32 -7.15 -20.27
CA ARG A 968 -15.84 -5.78 -20.49
C ARG A 968 -16.99 -4.84 -20.90
N GLN A 969 -17.90 -5.30 -21.77
CA GLN A 969 -19.05 -4.52 -22.27
C GLN A 969 -20.12 -4.29 -21.20
N LYS A 970 -20.44 -5.31 -20.38
CA LYS A 970 -21.52 -5.24 -19.39
C LYS A 970 -21.06 -4.78 -17.99
N ASN A 971 -19.76 -4.56 -17.80
CA ASN A 971 -19.15 -4.29 -16.49
C ASN A 971 -19.53 -5.34 -15.42
N LEU A 972 -19.59 -6.61 -15.84
CA LEU A 972 -19.97 -7.74 -14.99
C LEU A 972 -18.74 -8.53 -14.59
N TRP A 973 -18.68 -8.92 -13.33
CA TRP A 973 -17.68 -9.87 -12.86
C TRP A 973 -18.31 -11.30 -12.91
N PRO A 974 -17.64 -12.35 -13.43
CA PRO A 974 -18.31 -13.63 -13.64
C PRO A 974 -18.46 -14.53 -12.41
N LEU A 975 -17.50 -14.51 -11.49
CA LEU A 975 -17.34 -15.53 -10.45
C LEU A 975 -16.64 -14.98 -9.21
N PHE A 976 -17.20 -15.31 -8.04
CA PHE A 976 -16.78 -14.83 -6.71
C PHE A 976 -16.86 -13.31 -6.60
N CYS A 977 -18.09 -12.85 -6.85
CA CYS A 977 -18.41 -11.56 -7.46
C CYS A 977 -18.10 -11.58 -8.94
#